data_AF-A0A958B6K5-F1
#
_entry.id   AF-A0A958B6K5-F1
#
_cell.length_a   1.000
_cell.length_b   1.000
_cell.length_c   1.000
_cell.angle_alpha   90.00
_cell.angle_beta   90.00
_cell.angle_gamma   90.00
#
_symmetry.space_group_name_H-M   'P 1'
#
loop_
_entity.id
_entity.type
_entity.pdbx_description
1 polymer ?
#
loop_
_entity_poly.entity_id
_entity_poly.type
_entity_poly.pdbx_seq_one_letter_code
_entity_poly.pdbx_strand_id
1 'polypeptide(L)'
;MPDFEVVSEFQPTGDQPAAIKKLTEGITSGLVHQTLLGATGTGKTFSIAKLIEQIQKPTLIMAHNKTLAAQLYSEFKEFFPNNAVAYFVSYYDYYQPEAYIPRSDTYIEKDAQINDEIDRLRLAATQYLFSRRDVVIVASVSAIYGLGSPEDYGQVVINFKQGDIRKRDKVLRHLIDIRYERNDYDLKPGTFRVRGDTLEIMPAYGQQVYRIEFFGDEIDRITEVDALTGEVLSRQTKLDIYPAKHFITPQEKLEEALVDIEEELEMRLAELREQDKLLEAQRLEQRTRYDLEMLREVGFCSGIENYSRPLSRREPGSTPWTLLDYFPDDFLIVIDESHMTIPQIRGMYAGDRSRKEVLVDFGFRLPSALDNRPLNFTEWEEHIHQIVYTSATPGPYELEHSEQIVEQIIRPTGLLDPEVIIRPIKGQIDDLIGEVNRRIQRGERALVTTLTKRMAEDLADYMMELGIRVHYLHSDIQTLERVEILRDLRLGVYDVVVGINLLREGLDLPEVSLVAILDADKEGFLRSSSALIQTIGRAARHLNGQVIMYADKITNSMQFAIDETNRRRAKQEKYNQEHGISPQSIIKQIKDLTQEVAASREEQGKEKMVAESRAAYNITGSMPAHELEYLISQLEKQMKAAAAELEFEKAAMYRDQIGELREQLKLLQDKEDTRPAWEKF
;
A
#
# COMPACT_ATOMS: atom_id res chain seq x y z
N MET A 1 30.18 -6.80 -0.99
CA MET A 1 28.69 -6.84 -0.98
C MET A 1 28.26 -7.24 -2.38
N PRO A 2 27.12 -7.92 -2.56
CA PRO A 2 26.59 -8.16 -3.90
C PRO A 2 26.18 -6.84 -4.56
N ASP A 3 26.34 -6.78 -5.88
CA ASP A 3 25.83 -5.68 -6.71
C ASP A 3 24.36 -5.94 -7.05
N PHE A 4 23.60 -4.91 -7.43
CA PHE A 4 22.25 -5.07 -7.98
C PHE A 4 22.28 -5.81 -9.32
N GLU A 5 21.45 -6.83 -9.46
CA GLU A 5 21.33 -7.65 -10.67
C GLU A 5 19.84 -7.83 -11.01
N VAL A 6 19.37 -7.29 -12.15
CA VAL A 6 17.99 -7.49 -12.61
C VAL A 6 17.89 -8.81 -13.36
N VAL A 7 17.27 -9.79 -12.71
CA VAL A 7 16.85 -11.06 -13.31
C VAL A 7 15.50 -10.83 -14.01
N SER A 8 15.48 -10.99 -15.34
CA SER A 8 14.27 -10.82 -16.14
C SER A 8 14.42 -11.49 -17.51
N GLU A 9 13.33 -12.05 -18.04
CA GLU A 9 13.27 -12.50 -19.44
C GLU A 9 13.16 -11.31 -20.41
N PHE A 10 12.79 -10.12 -19.92
CA PHE A 10 12.62 -8.92 -20.73
C PHE A 10 13.94 -8.20 -20.98
N GLN A 11 14.10 -7.68 -22.20
CA GLN A 11 15.15 -6.72 -22.54
C GLN A 11 14.55 -5.32 -22.75
N PRO A 12 15.30 -4.23 -22.48
CA PRO A 12 14.84 -2.88 -22.76
C PRO A 12 14.47 -2.70 -24.24
N THR A 13 13.25 -2.26 -24.52
CA THR A 13 12.68 -2.11 -25.88
C THR A 13 11.99 -0.76 -26.05
N GLY A 14 11.64 -0.40 -27.30
CA GLY A 14 11.03 0.90 -27.58
C GLY A 14 11.99 2.06 -27.27
N ASP A 15 11.52 3.01 -26.48
CA ASP A 15 12.31 4.13 -25.96
C ASP A 15 12.91 3.88 -24.57
N GLN A 16 12.65 2.73 -23.93
CA GLN A 16 13.26 2.35 -22.65
C GLN A 16 14.80 2.44 -22.64
N PRO A 17 15.55 1.96 -23.67
CA PRO A 17 17.02 2.07 -23.65
C PRO A 17 17.51 3.52 -23.62
N ALA A 18 16.83 4.41 -24.35
CA ALA A 18 17.15 5.83 -24.36
C ALA A 18 16.74 6.52 -23.06
N ALA A 19 15.63 6.10 -22.44
CA ALA A 19 15.16 6.63 -21.18
C ALA A 19 16.10 6.24 -20.01
N ILE A 20 16.41 4.95 -19.87
CA ILE A 20 17.35 4.42 -18.87
C ILE A 20 18.71 5.11 -19.00
N LYS A 21 19.23 5.22 -20.24
CA LYS A 21 20.50 5.90 -20.50
C LYS A 21 20.48 7.36 -20.04
N LYS A 22 19.47 8.15 -20.42
CA LYS A 22 19.37 9.57 -20.03
C LYS A 22 19.25 9.77 -18.53
N LEU A 23 18.44 8.95 -17.85
CA LEU A 23 18.30 9.01 -16.39
C LEU A 23 19.62 8.68 -15.69
N THR A 24 20.33 7.66 -16.18
CA THR A 24 21.65 7.25 -15.67
C THR A 24 22.72 8.32 -15.92
N GLU A 25 22.77 8.90 -17.13
CA GLU A 25 23.64 10.03 -17.46
C GLU A 25 23.36 11.24 -16.54
N GLY A 26 22.08 11.53 -16.28
CA GLY A 26 21.67 12.60 -15.36
C GLY A 26 22.05 12.33 -13.89
N ILE A 27 21.87 11.09 -13.40
CA ILE A 27 22.28 10.73 -12.03
C ILE A 27 23.80 10.79 -11.90
N THR A 28 24.54 10.27 -12.88
CA THR A 28 26.01 10.26 -12.86
C THR A 28 26.64 11.63 -13.09
N SER A 29 25.95 12.56 -13.76
CA SER A 29 26.36 13.97 -13.85
C SER A 29 25.98 14.82 -12.65
N GLY A 30 25.24 14.27 -11.68
CA GLY A 30 24.85 14.97 -10.46
C GLY A 30 23.59 15.84 -10.57
N LEU A 31 22.69 15.58 -11.54
CA LEU A 31 21.36 16.20 -11.52
C LEU A 31 20.62 15.72 -10.27
N VAL A 32 19.97 16.65 -9.57
CA VAL A 32 19.18 16.37 -8.36
C VAL A 32 17.79 15.90 -8.77
N HIS A 33 17.11 16.64 -9.65
CA HIS A 33 15.72 16.38 -10.00
C HIS A 33 15.54 15.96 -11.46
N GLN A 34 14.94 14.78 -11.67
CA GLN A 34 14.60 14.28 -13.00
C GLN A 34 13.18 13.72 -13.05
N THR A 35 12.53 13.83 -14.21
CA THR A 35 11.20 13.24 -14.44
C THR A 35 11.24 12.22 -15.58
N LEU A 36 10.81 10.99 -15.30
CA LEU A 36 10.40 10.01 -16.31
C LEU A 36 8.93 10.26 -16.67
N LEU A 37 8.70 10.95 -17.78
CA LEU A 37 7.39 11.14 -18.42
C LEU A 37 7.00 9.84 -19.14
N GLY A 38 6.59 8.85 -18.35
CA GLY A 38 6.25 7.50 -18.79
C GLY A 38 4.76 7.32 -19.03
N ALA A 39 4.34 7.02 -20.25
CA ALA A 39 2.95 6.70 -20.54
C ALA A 39 2.51 5.35 -19.91
N THR A 40 1.21 5.20 -19.64
CA THR A 40 0.67 3.96 -19.05
C THR A 40 0.95 2.76 -19.94
N GLY A 41 1.54 1.71 -19.37
CA GLY A 41 1.86 0.45 -20.08
C GLY A 41 3.22 0.43 -20.80
N THR A 42 4.07 1.44 -20.65
CA THR A 42 5.42 1.44 -21.28
C THR A 42 6.50 0.75 -20.43
N GLY A 43 6.15 0.14 -19.30
CA GLY A 43 7.08 -0.58 -18.43
C GLY A 43 7.96 0.32 -17.54
N LYS A 44 7.38 1.37 -16.93
CA LYS A 44 8.09 2.31 -16.03
C LYS A 44 8.91 1.58 -14.95
N THR A 45 8.32 0.59 -14.25
CA THR A 45 9.00 -0.19 -13.20
C THR A 45 10.28 -0.85 -13.69
N PHE A 46 10.25 -1.46 -14.89
CA PHE A 46 11.40 -2.13 -15.47
C PHE A 46 12.52 -1.15 -15.87
N SER A 47 12.15 0.03 -16.41
CA SER A 47 13.13 1.11 -16.65
C SER A 47 13.78 1.60 -15.35
N ILE A 48 13.04 1.68 -14.25
CA ILE A 48 13.59 2.03 -12.93
C ILE A 48 14.46 0.90 -12.37
N ALA A 49 14.06 -0.37 -12.49
CA ALA A 49 14.92 -1.49 -12.09
C ALA A 49 16.26 -1.47 -12.84
N LYS A 50 16.24 -1.23 -14.17
CA LYS A 50 17.46 -1.09 -14.97
C LYS A 50 18.24 0.20 -14.71
N LEU A 51 17.61 1.26 -14.21
CA LEU A 51 18.31 2.43 -13.68
C LEU A 51 19.07 2.09 -12.39
N ILE A 52 18.42 1.42 -11.43
CA ILE A 52 19.02 0.98 -10.15
C ILE A 52 20.24 0.06 -10.40
N GLU A 53 20.10 -0.90 -11.32
CA GLU A 53 21.19 -1.78 -11.79
C GLU A 53 22.39 -1.00 -12.36
N GLN A 54 22.17 0.13 -13.03
CA GLN A 54 23.27 0.92 -13.63
C GLN A 54 23.94 1.87 -12.64
N ILE A 55 23.21 2.42 -11.67
CA ILE A 55 23.75 3.39 -10.71
C ILE A 55 24.32 2.76 -9.43
N GLN A 56 23.91 1.53 -9.09
CA GLN A 56 24.38 0.77 -7.93
C GLN A 56 24.27 1.55 -6.59
N LYS A 57 23.08 2.13 -6.35
CA LYS A 57 22.74 2.93 -5.16
C LYS A 57 21.54 2.33 -4.39
N PRO A 58 21.56 2.35 -3.04
CA PRO A 58 20.35 2.09 -2.25
C PRO A 58 19.21 2.98 -2.75
N THR A 59 18.00 2.44 -2.88
CA THR A 59 16.88 3.17 -3.49
C THR A 59 15.60 3.09 -2.66
N LEU A 60 15.03 4.25 -2.34
CA LEU A 60 13.70 4.39 -1.73
C LEU A 60 12.66 4.64 -2.83
N ILE A 61 11.65 3.78 -2.93
CA ILE A 61 10.57 3.89 -3.92
C ILE A 61 9.26 4.22 -3.19
N MET A 62 8.75 5.45 -3.35
CA MET A 62 7.55 5.91 -2.67
C MET A 62 6.32 5.83 -3.56
N ALA A 63 5.25 5.22 -3.06
CA ALA A 63 3.93 5.14 -3.71
C ALA A 63 2.80 5.69 -2.82
N HIS A 64 1.81 6.34 -3.45
CA HIS A 64 0.74 7.03 -2.71
C HIS A 64 -0.30 6.12 -2.03
N ASN A 65 -0.29 4.80 -2.27
CA ASN A 65 -1.25 3.87 -1.67
C ASN A 65 -0.65 2.46 -1.43
N LYS A 66 -1.20 1.72 -0.45
CA LYS A 66 -0.68 0.39 -0.06
C LYS A 66 -0.75 -0.64 -1.20
N THR A 67 -1.79 -0.63 -2.04
CA THR A 67 -1.98 -1.59 -3.15
C THR A 67 -0.89 -1.45 -4.21
N LEU A 68 -0.61 -0.22 -4.64
CA LEU A 68 0.45 0.08 -5.60
C LEU A 68 1.83 -0.20 -5.01
N ALA A 69 2.04 0.12 -3.72
CA ALA A 69 3.26 -0.25 -3.02
C ALA A 69 3.47 -1.78 -2.97
N ALA A 70 2.42 -2.58 -2.74
CA ALA A 70 2.50 -4.04 -2.74
C ALA A 70 2.81 -4.60 -4.15
N GLN A 71 2.16 -4.05 -5.19
CA GLN A 71 2.44 -4.40 -6.59
C GLN A 71 3.91 -4.13 -6.95
N LEU A 72 4.41 -2.93 -6.65
CA LEU A 72 5.81 -2.56 -6.87
C LEU A 72 6.76 -3.44 -6.05
N TYR A 73 6.45 -3.74 -4.79
CA TYR A 73 7.25 -4.66 -3.97
C TYR A 73 7.36 -6.04 -4.62
N SER A 74 6.26 -6.60 -5.14
CA SER A 74 6.29 -7.87 -5.87
C SER A 74 7.10 -7.77 -7.17
N GLU A 75 6.89 -6.73 -7.99
CA GLU A 75 7.63 -6.53 -9.25
C GLU A 75 9.15 -6.38 -8.98
N PHE A 76 9.55 -5.58 -8.00
CA PHE A 76 10.96 -5.43 -7.64
C PHE A 76 11.56 -6.70 -7.02
N LYS A 77 10.79 -7.50 -6.29
CA LYS A 77 11.24 -8.80 -5.76
C LYS A 77 11.40 -9.86 -6.85
N GLU A 78 10.55 -9.84 -7.88
CA GLU A 78 10.74 -10.65 -9.10
C GLU A 78 11.99 -10.18 -9.88
N PHE A 79 12.23 -8.87 -10.00
CA PHE A 79 13.42 -8.33 -10.70
C PHE A 79 14.73 -8.52 -9.94
N PHE A 80 14.75 -8.41 -8.61
CA PHE A 80 15.96 -8.45 -7.79
C PHE A 80 15.94 -9.60 -6.77
N PRO A 81 15.84 -10.87 -7.19
CA PRO A 81 15.70 -12.02 -6.28
C PRO A 81 16.95 -12.26 -5.40
N ASN A 82 18.11 -11.73 -5.82
CA ASN A 82 19.39 -11.86 -5.14
C ASN A 82 19.70 -10.69 -4.17
N ASN A 83 18.97 -9.56 -4.28
CA ASN A 83 19.22 -8.34 -3.53
C ASN A 83 18.18 -8.12 -2.40
N ALA A 84 18.39 -7.10 -1.56
CA ALA A 84 17.47 -6.81 -0.46
C ALA A 84 16.29 -5.93 -0.91
N VAL A 85 15.21 -6.56 -1.35
CA VAL A 85 13.93 -5.88 -1.58
C VAL A 85 13.08 -5.93 -0.31
N ALA A 86 12.72 -4.76 0.23
CA ALA A 86 11.94 -4.62 1.46
C ALA A 86 10.67 -3.77 1.26
N TYR A 87 9.75 -3.88 2.22
CA TYR A 87 8.43 -3.25 2.18
C TYR A 87 8.21 -2.41 3.45
N PHE A 88 7.91 -1.12 3.28
CA PHE A 88 7.80 -0.17 4.39
C PHE A 88 6.51 0.67 4.32
N VAL A 89 5.42 0.11 4.81
CA VAL A 89 4.13 0.80 4.93
C VAL A 89 3.71 0.89 6.40
N SER A 90 2.60 1.57 6.67
CA SER A 90 1.99 1.52 8.01
C SER A 90 1.60 0.08 8.36
N TYR A 91 2.15 -0.41 9.46
CA TYR A 91 1.85 -1.70 10.09
C TYR A 91 0.46 -1.79 10.73
N TYR A 92 -0.38 -0.77 10.62
CA TYR A 92 -1.75 -0.85 11.09
C TYR A 92 -2.66 -1.37 9.98
N ASP A 93 -3.40 -2.44 10.28
CA ASP A 93 -4.52 -2.93 9.46
C ASP A 93 -5.74 -2.03 9.64
N TYR A 94 -5.98 -1.62 10.88
CA TYR A 94 -6.95 -0.62 11.27
C TYR A 94 -6.27 0.41 12.17
N TYR A 95 -6.55 1.70 11.94
CA TYR A 95 -6.01 2.79 12.73
C TYR A 95 -7.03 3.93 12.83
N GLN A 96 -7.53 4.16 14.03
CA GLN A 96 -8.26 5.34 14.43
C GLN A 96 -7.33 6.23 15.26
N PRO A 97 -6.95 7.42 14.76
CA PRO A 97 -6.08 8.31 15.51
C PRO A 97 -6.80 8.92 16.72
N GLU A 98 -6.05 9.20 17.78
CA GLU A 98 -6.51 10.07 18.85
C GLU A 98 -6.95 11.44 18.27
N ALA A 99 -8.16 11.87 18.62
CA ALA A 99 -8.74 13.13 18.17
C ALA A 99 -9.75 13.67 19.19
N TYR A 100 -10.07 14.96 19.08
CA TYR A 100 -11.16 15.59 19.83
C TYR A 100 -11.99 16.46 18.87
N ILE A 101 -13.32 16.41 19.00
CA ILE A 101 -14.27 17.16 18.18
C ILE A 101 -14.95 18.21 19.06
N PRO A 102 -14.49 19.48 19.08
CA PRO A 102 -15.01 20.50 19.99
C PRO A 102 -16.51 20.79 19.82
N ARG A 103 -17.03 20.61 18.60
CA ARG A 103 -18.45 20.88 18.28
C ARG A 103 -19.42 19.92 18.98
N SER A 104 -18.98 18.73 19.34
CA SER A 104 -19.80 17.69 19.96
C SER A 104 -19.24 17.19 21.30
N ASP A 105 -18.24 17.88 21.85
CA ASP A 105 -17.49 17.49 23.07
C ASP A 105 -17.12 15.99 23.07
N THR A 106 -16.67 15.51 21.90
CA THR A 106 -16.41 14.09 21.68
C THR A 106 -14.93 13.85 21.62
N TYR A 107 -14.38 13.21 22.66
CA TYR A 107 -13.05 12.63 22.62
C TYR A 107 -13.09 11.28 21.90
N ILE A 108 -12.11 11.05 21.03
CA ILE A 108 -11.92 9.83 20.27
C ILE A 108 -10.61 9.21 20.73
N GLU A 109 -10.71 8.05 21.38
CA GLU A 109 -9.55 7.25 21.76
C GLU A 109 -8.81 6.71 20.53
N LYS A 110 -7.49 6.52 20.70
CA LYS A 110 -6.66 5.80 19.75
C LYS A 110 -7.05 4.32 19.80
N ASP A 111 -7.53 3.80 18.68
CA ASP A 111 -7.74 2.36 18.49
C ASP A 111 -6.94 1.90 17.27
N ALA A 112 -6.25 0.77 17.38
CA ALA A 112 -5.32 0.32 16.37
C ALA A 112 -5.05 -1.18 16.44
N GLN A 113 -5.10 -1.85 15.29
CA GLN A 113 -4.68 -3.24 15.14
C GLN A 113 -3.36 -3.28 14.37
N ILE A 114 -2.30 -3.77 15.03
CA ILE A 114 -0.99 -3.97 14.41
C ILE A 114 -0.99 -5.30 13.63
N ASN A 115 -0.34 -5.27 12.48
CA ASN A 115 -0.04 -6.40 11.62
C ASN A 115 1.42 -6.82 11.82
N ASP A 116 1.63 -7.99 12.45
CA ASP A 116 2.96 -8.47 12.83
C ASP A 116 3.87 -8.74 11.61
N GLU A 117 3.31 -9.14 10.47
CA GLU A 117 4.10 -9.32 9.25
C GLU A 117 4.60 -7.97 8.71
N ILE A 118 3.76 -6.92 8.70
CA ILE A 118 4.21 -5.60 8.26
C ILE A 118 5.22 -5.02 9.26
N ASP A 119 5.09 -5.23 10.57
CA ASP A 119 6.12 -4.82 11.54
C ASP A 119 7.47 -5.51 11.27
N ARG A 120 7.45 -6.84 11.07
CA ARG A 120 8.62 -7.63 10.65
C ARG A 120 9.26 -7.09 9.37
N LEU A 121 8.47 -6.78 8.34
CA LEU A 121 8.97 -6.24 7.07
C LEU A 121 9.57 -4.84 7.22
N ARG A 122 9.00 -3.99 8.10
CA ARG A 122 9.58 -2.67 8.44
C ARG A 122 10.90 -2.79 9.18
N LEU A 123 11.01 -3.71 10.13
CA LEU A 123 12.25 -4.00 10.86
C LEU A 123 13.32 -4.56 9.90
N ALA A 124 12.94 -5.42 8.96
CA ALA A 124 13.84 -5.91 7.91
C ALA A 124 14.34 -4.78 6.99
N ALA A 125 13.47 -3.85 6.61
CA ALA A 125 13.83 -2.70 5.80
C ALA A 125 14.93 -1.85 6.45
N THR A 126 14.78 -1.50 7.73
CA THR A 126 15.80 -0.75 8.48
C THR A 126 17.06 -1.59 8.74
N GLN A 127 16.91 -2.89 9.02
CA GLN A 127 18.05 -3.80 9.23
C GLN A 127 18.91 -3.98 7.97
N TYR A 128 18.30 -4.02 6.78
CA TYR A 128 19.04 -4.10 5.52
C TYR A 128 19.93 -2.87 5.29
N LEU A 129 19.44 -1.66 5.58
CA LEU A 129 20.23 -0.42 5.42
C LEU A 129 21.52 -0.41 6.26
N PHE A 130 21.51 -1.01 7.45
CA PHE A 130 22.71 -1.15 8.29
C PHE A 130 23.64 -2.31 7.89
N SER A 131 23.19 -3.27 7.09
CA SER A 131 23.94 -4.52 6.83
C SER A 131 24.44 -4.68 5.39
N ARG A 132 23.81 -4.00 4.41
CA ARG A 132 24.16 -4.09 2.99
C ARG A 132 23.76 -2.83 2.22
N ARG A 133 24.35 -2.63 1.04
CA ARG A 133 24.14 -1.46 0.18
C ARG A 133 23.20 -1.72 -1.00
N ASP A 134 22.95 -2.99 -1.34
CA ASP A 134 22.05 -3.40 -2.42
C ASP A 134 20.60 -3.54 -1.91
N VAL A 135 20.05 -2.42 -1.43
CA VAL A 135 18.72 -2.34 -0.82
C VAL A 135 17.76 -1.52 -1.69
N VAL A 136 16.59 -2.10 -2.03
CA VAL A 136 15.43 -1.38 -2.57
C VAL A 136 14.32 -1.46 -1.53
N ILE A 137 13.84 -0.30 -1.04
CA ILE A 137 12.70 -0.23 -0.13
C ILE A 137 11.51 0.36 -0.86
N VAL A 138 10.44 -0.42 -1.01
CA VAL A 138 9.16 0.09 -1.50
C VAL A 138 8.31 0.53 -0.32
N ALA A 139 7.97 1.81 -0.28
CA ALA A 139 7.36 2.46 0.86
C ALA A 139 6.11 3.27 0.50
N SER A 140 5.25 3.50 1.49
CA SER A 140 4.24 4.56 1.42
C SER A 140 4.77 5.85 2.06
N VAL A 141 3.92 6.86 2.20
CA VAL A 141 4.19 8.03 3.06
C VAL A 141 4.53 7.67 4.52
N SER A 142 4.42 6.41 4.95
CA SER A 142 5.03 5.97 6.22
C SER A 142 6.55 6.22 6.29
N ALA A 143 7.25 6.35 5.16
CA ALA A 143 8.68 6.66 5.15
C ALA A 143 9.02 8.01 5.80
N ILE A 144 8.12 8.99 5.74
CA ILE A 144 8.30 10.35 6.30
C ILE A 144 7.75 10.50 7.73
N TYR A 145 7.36 9.41 8.39
CA TYR A 145 6.91 9.41 9.78
C TYR A 145 8.06 9.06 10.73
N GLY A 146 7.95 9.55 11.97
CA GLY A 146 8.93 9.33 13.03
C GLY A 146 9.32 7.87 13.24
N LEU A 147 10.62 7.65 13.41
CA LEU A 147 11.29 6.45 13.91
C LEU A 147 12.20 6.83 15.09
N GLY A 148 12.79 5.85 15.77
CA GLY A 148 13.90 6.12 16.69
C GLY A 148 15.14 6.58 15.94
N SER A 149 16.09 7.19 16.67
CA SER A 149 17.37 7.62 16.09
C SER A 149 18.11 6.44 15.43
N PRO A 150 18.60 6.59 14.17
CA PRO A 150 19.41 5.56 13.53
C PRO A 150 20.71 5.30 14.32
N GLU A 151 21.26 6.31 14.99
CA GLU A 151 22.42 6.15 15.86
C GLU A 151 22.08 5.26 17.08
N ASP A 152 21.01 5.57 17.82
CA ASP A 152 20.59 4.77 18.98
C ASP A 152 20.25 3.32 18.56
N TYR A 153 19.60 3.13 17.40
CA TYR A 153 19.28 1.81 16.85
C TYR A 153 20.55 1.01 16.47
N GLY A 154 21.57 1.68 15.91
CA GLY A 154 22.84 1.06 15.53
C GLY A 154 23.78 0.77 16.70
N GLN A 155 23.80 1.60 17.75
CA GLN A 155 24.71 1.46 18.89
C GLN A 155 24.41 0.21 19.75
N VAL A 156 23.17 -0.24 19.79
CA VAL A 156 22.72 -1.37 20.65
C VAL A 156 22.73 -2.74 19.95
N VAL A 157 23.26 -2.83 18.73
CA VAL A 157 23.30 -4.09 17.96
C VAL A 157 24.20 -5.13 18.66
N ILE A 158 23.70 -6.36 18.83
CA ILE A 158 24.48 -7.43 19.45
C ILE A 158 25.27 -8.17 18.38
N ASN A 159 26.57 -7.86 18.28
CA ASN A 159 27.48 -8.61 17.40
C ASN A 159 27.94 -9.92 18.07
N PHE A 160 27.64 -11.05 17.46
CA PHE A 160 28.18 -12.36 17.79
C PHE A 160 29.27 -12.74 16.78
N LYS A 161 30.31 -13.40 17.27
CA LYS A 161 31.40 -13.94 16.45
C LYS A 161 31.94 -15.19 17.11
N GLN A 162 32.29 -16.19 16.31
CA GLN A 162 32.86 -17.44 16.81
C GLN A 162 34.21 -17.19 17.51
N GLY A 163 34.40 -17.76 18.69
CA GLY A 163 35.57 -17.59 19.55
C GLY A 163 35.59 -16.30 20.38
N ASP A 164 34.53 -15.47 20.35
CA ASP A 164 34.44 -14.31 21.24
C ASP A 164 34.00 -14.73 22.65
N ILE A 165 34.62 -14.14 23.68
CA ILE A 165 34.29 -14.38 25.09
C ILE A 165 33.14 -13.44 25.51
N ARG A 166 31.94 -14.00 25.70
CA ARG A 166 30.74 -13.30 26.18
C ARG A 166 29.98 -14.14 27.20
N LYS A 167 29.84 -13.61 28.42
CA LYS A 167 28.97 -14.21 29.45
C LYS A 167 27.53 -14.29 28.94
N ARG A 168 26.97 -15.50 28.83
CA ARG A 168 25.59 -15.74 28.36
C ARG A 168 24.59 -14.82 29.06
N ASP A 169 24.62 -14.72 30.38
CA ASP A 169 23.65 -13.91 31.15
C ASP A 169 23.76 -12.39 30.88
N LYS A 170 24.89 -11.90 30.34
CA LYS A 170 24.98 -10.51 29.83
C LYS A 170 24.29 -10.36 28.48
N VAL A 171 24.44 -11.35 27.60
CA VAL A 171 23.72 -11.41 26.31
C VAL A 171 22.22 -11.45 26.53
N LEU A 172 21.73 -12.26 27.49
CA LEU A 172 20.29 -12.36 27.78
C LEU A 172 19.69 -11.04 28.28
N ARG A 173 20.44 -10.27 29.09
CA ARG A 173 20.01 -8.91 29.52
C ARG A 173 19.96 -7.97 28.31
N HIS A 174 21.05 -7.92 27.53
CA HIS A 174 21.11 -7.04 26.37
C HIS A 174 19.98 -7.32 25.36
N LEU A 175 19.61 -8.59 25.14
CA LEU A 175 18.44 -8.95 24.32
C LEU A 175 17.14 -8.34 24.83
N ILE A 176 16.90 -8.36 26.16
CA ILE A 176 15.73 -7.73 26.78
C ILE A 176 15.79 -6.19 26.62
N ASP A 177 16.98 -5.60 26.80
CA ASP A 177 17.20 -4.16 26.63
C ASP A 177 16.86 -3.70 25.19
N ILE A 178 17.19 -4.52 24.18
CA ILE A 178 16.80 -4.31 22.76
C ILE A 178 15.43 -4.90 22.38
N ARG A 179 14.56 -5.07 23.38
CA ARG A 179 13.13 -5.42 23.28
C ARG A 179 12.80 -6.83 22.78
N TYR A 180 13.71 -7.80 22.93
CA TYR A 180 13.38 -9.21 22.72
C TYR A 180 12.75 -9.83 23.97
N GLU A 181 11.78 -10.72 23.76
CA GLU A 181 11.11 -11.45 24.84
C GLU A 181 11.70 -12.85 25.03
N ARG A 182 11.81 -13.31 26.27
CA ARG A 182 12.20 -14.69 26.56
C ARG A 182 10.96 -15.59 26.52
N ASN A 183 10.92 -16.53 25.59
CA ASN A 183 9.86 -17.54 25.51
C ASN A 183 10.46 -18.94 25.26
N ASP A 184 10.58 -19.73 26.33
CA ASP A 184 11.20 -21.07 26.24
C ASP A 184 10.29 -22.13 25.58
N TYR A 185 9.00 -21.84 25.41
CA TYR A 185 7.99 -22.74 24.81
C TYR A 185 7.83 -22.51 23.31
N ASP A 186 7.56 -21.28 22.91
CA ASP A 186 7.17 -20.90 21.55
C ASP A 186 8.12 -19.83 21.01
N LEU A 187 8.76 -20.11 19.88
CA LEU A 187 9.81 -19.26 19.33
C LEU A 187 9.27 -18.51 18.12
N LYS A 188 8.93 -17.24 18.34
CA LYS A 188 8.36 -16.29 17.36
C LYS A 188 9.38 -15.17 17.03
N PRO A 189 9.19 -14.40 15.93
CA PRO A 189 10.02 -13.23 15.66
C PRO A 189 10.08 -12.28 16.87
N GLY A 190 11.28 -11.86 17.25
CA GLY A 190 11.51 -11.01 18.42
C GLY A 190 11.62 -11.78 19.74
N THR A 191 11.72 -13.11 19.71
CA THR A 191 11.87 -13.93 20.93
C THR A 191 13.16 -14.74 20.97
N PHE A 192 13.57 -15.15 22.17
CA PHE A 192 14.67 -16.07 22.39
C PHE A 192 14.36 -17.11 23.48
N ARG A 193 15.08 -18.24 23.44
CA ARG A 193 15.03 -19.30 24.45
C ARG A 193 16.39 -19.85 24.81
N VAL A 194 16.50 -20.44 26.00
CA VAL A 194 17.76 -20.99 26.54
C VAL A 194 17.59 -22.45 26.92
N ARG A 195 18.46 -23.32 26.38
CA ARG A 195 18.50 -24.75 26.67
C ARG A 195 19.92 -25.16 27.05
N GLY A 196 20.22 -25.11 28.35
CA GLY A 196 21.57 -25.30 28.87
C GLY A 196 22.52 -24.21 28.33
N ASP A 197 23.57 -24.63 27.63
CA ASP A 197 24.57 -23.73 27.04
C ASP A 197 24.22 -23.30 25.61
N THR A 198 23.01 -23.63 25.13
CA THR A 198 22.48 -23.21 23.84
C THR A 198 21.49 -22.06 24.00
N LEU A 199 21.71 -20.97 23.27
CA LEU A 199 20.79 -19.85 23.09
C LEU A 199 20.21 -19.92 21.67
N GLU A 200 18.89 -19.91 21.53
CA GLU A 200 18.22 -19.81 20.23
C GLU A 200 17.46 -18.48 20.16
N ILE A 201 17.70 -17.70 19.11
CA ILE A 201 17.11 -16.38 18.88
C ILE A 201 16.40 -16.39 17.52
N MET A 202 15.17 -15.90 17.47
CA MET A 202 14.47 -15.63 16.21
C MET A 202 14.37 -14.10 16.04
N PRO A 203 15.12 -13.49 15.10
CA PRO A 203 15.16 -12.04 14.96
C PRO A 203 13.80 -11.46 14.56
N ALA A 204 13.45 -10.29 15.10
CA ALA A 204 12.14 -9.66 14.84
C ALA A 204 11.90 -9.27 13.38
N TYR A 205 12.96 -9.17 12.58
CA TYR A 205 12.95 -8.89 11.14
C TYR A 205 12.99 -10.16 10.26
N GLY A 206 13.24 -11.32 10.85
CA GLY A 206 13.51 -12.57 10.13
C GLY A 206 12.44 -13.65 10.34
N GLN A 207 12.64 -14.77 9.64
CA GLN A 207 12.00 -16.06 9.95
C GLN A 207 13.04 -17.15 10.28
N GLN A 208 14.32 -16.82 10.16
CA GLN A 208 15.45 -17.67 10.51
C GLN A 208 15.57 -17.79 12.03
N VAL A 209 15.93 -18.99 12.52
CA VAL A 209 16.33 -19.18 13.91
C VAL A 209 17.84 -19.32 13.97
N TYR A 210 18.49 -18.51 14.79
CA TYR A 210 19.93 -18.60 15.04
C TYR A 210 20.19 -19.27 16.38
N ARG A 211 20.88 -20.41 16.31
CA ARG A 211 21.40 -21.16 17.46
C ARG A 211 22.84 -20.75 17.72
N ILE A 212 23.11 -20.30 18.93
CA ILE A 212 24.42 -19.89 19.45
C ILE A 212 24.78 -20.85 20.58
N GLU A 213 25.84 -21.63 20.40
CA GLU A 213 26.33 -22.64 21.32
C GLU A 213 27.53 -22.07 22.10
N PHE A 214 27.44 -22.09 23.44
CA PHE A 214 28.48 -21.59 24.34
C PHE A 214 29.29 -22.74 24.95
N PHE A 215 30.59 -22.52 25.17
CA PHE A 215 31.44 -23.34 26.00
C PHE A 215 31.95 -22.51 27.18
N GLY A 216 31.21 -22.55 28.29
CA GLY A 216 31.42 -21.63 29.41
C GLY A 216 31.07 -20.19 29.01
N ASP A 217 32.08 -19.31 28.94
CA ASP A 217 31.92 -17.91 28.49
C ASP A 217 32.35 -17.71 27.01
N GLU A 218 32.78 -18.74 26.28
CA GLU A 218 33.19 -18.63 24.86
C GLU A 218 32.05 -19.04 23.90
N ILE A 219 31.90 -18.34 22.77
CA ILE A 219 30.99 -18.74 21.69
C ILE A 219 31.67 -19.79 20.80
N ASP A 220 31.35 -21.07 21.00
CA ASP A 220 31.92 -22.19 20.24
C ASP A 220 31.38 -22.22 18.80
N ARG A 221 30.06 -22.01 18.62
CA ARG A 221 29.43 -22.14 17.30
C ARG A 221 28.20 -21.25 17.13
N ILE A 222 28.01 -20.75 15.91
CA ILE A 222 26.80 -20.07 15.45
C ILE A 222 26.24 -20.83 14.24
N THR A 223 24.95 -21.14 14.28
CA THR A 223 24.24 -21.90 13.24
C THR A 223 22.88 -21.31 12.98
N GLU A 224 22.49 -21.29 11.71
CA GLU A 224 21.09 -21.13 11.32
C GLU A 224 20.41 -22.49 11.37
N VAL A 225 19.22 -22.54 11.96
CA VAL A 225 18.42 -23.76 12.08
C VAL A 225 17.00 -23.51 11.61
N ASP A 226 16.37 -24.56 11.06
CA ASP A 226 14.95 -24.54 10.73
C ASP A 226 14.11 -24.45 12.02
N ALA A 227 13.12 -23.56 12.04
CA ALA A 227 12.36 -23.23 13.23
C ALA A 227 11.51 -24.39 13.78
N LEU A 228 11.07 -25.31 12.91
CA LEU A 228 10.13 -26.39 13.23
C LEU A 228 10.84 -27.71 13.52
N THR A 229 11.84 -28.06 12.70
CA THR A 229 12.58 -29.32 12.76
C THR A 229 13.88 -29.22 13.57
N GLY A 230 14.46 -28.02 13.68
CA GLY A 230 15.77 -27.81 14.30
C GLY A 230 16.96 -28.31 13.47
N GLU A 231 16.74 -28.67 12.20
CA GLU A 231 17.81 -29.04 11.26
C GLU A 231 18.75 -27.85 11.00
N VAL A 232 20.06 -28.12 10.90
CA VAL A 232 21.08 -27.08 10.67
C VAL A 232 21.13 -26.73 9.19
N LEU A 233 20.66 -25.53 8.84
CA LEU A 233 20.63 -25.02 7.47
C LEU A 233 22.00 -24.46 7.05
N SER A 234 22.61 -23.64 7.91
CA SER A 234 23.91 -23.00 7.63
C SER A 234 24.77 -22.83 8.88
N ARG A 235 26.08 -22.62 8.69
CA ARG A 235 27.02 -22.25 9.76
C ARG A 235 27.49 -20.83 9.52
N GLN A 236 27.47 -20.02 10.57
CA GLN A 236 27.82 -18.61 10.51
C GLN A 236 29.09 -18.36 11.33
N THR A 237 30.01 -17.52 10.83
CA THR A 237 31.20 -17.10 11.59
C THR A 237 30.95 -15.83 12.41
N LYS A 238 29.95 -15.04 12.01
CA LYS A 238 29.47 -13.81 12.63
C LYS A 238 27.94 -13.74 12.48
N LEU A 239 27.29 -13.05 13.40
CA LEU A 239 25.85 -12.78 13.37
C LEU A 239 25.57 -11.49 14.12
N ASP A 240 24.88 -10.56 13.49
CA ASP A 240 24.46 -9.31 14.11
C ASP A 240 22.95 -9.37 14.42
N ILE A 241 22.58 -9.23 15.68
CA ILE A 241 21.19 -9.17 16.13
C ILE A 241 20.80 -7.71 16.37
N TYR A 242 19.90 -7.23 15.53
CA TYR A 242 19.34 -5.88 15.60
C TYR A 242 18.09 -5.85 16.51
N PRO A 243 17.73 -4.66 17.05
CA PRO A 243 16.59 -4.51 17.96
C PRO A 243 15.25 -4.97 17.41
N ALA A 244 14.36 -5.37 18.33
CA ALA A 244 13.02 -5.86 18.00
C ALA A 244 11.99 -4.74 17.77
N LYS A 245 12.35 -3.46 18.01
CA LYS A 245 11.50 -2.27 17.79
C LYS A 245 12.36 -1.09 17.33
N HIS A 246 11.78 -0.21 16.52
CA HIS A 246 12.44 1.01 16.02
C HIS A 246 12.67 2.07 17.11
N PHE A 247 11.85 2.09 18.16
CA PHE A 247 11.98 3.04 19.26
C PHE A 247 12.65 2.38 20.47
N ILE A 248 13.84 2.86 20.79
CA ILE A 248 14.66 2.37 21.89
C ILE A 248 15.12 3.60 22.67
N THR A 249 14.74 3.66 23.94
CA THR A 249 15.17 4.72 24.85
C THR A 249 16.02 4.06 25.94
N PRO A 250 17.34 4.30 25.97
CA PRO A 250 18.20 3.92 27.08
C PRO A 250 17.64 4.45 28.41
N GLN A 251 17.81 3.68 29.50
CA GLN A 251 17.24 4.03 30.80
C GLN A 251 17.70 5.41 31.30
N GLU A 252 18.97 5.76 31.08
CA GLU A 252 19.52 7.08 31.44
C GLU A 252 18.78 8.23 30.71
N LYS A 253 18.52 8.09 29.40
CA LYS A 253 17.74 9.06 28.62
C LYS A 253 16.27 9.12 29.08
N LEU A 254 15.70 8.00 29.53
CA LEU A 254 14.31 7.95 30.03
C LEU A 254 14.18 8.72 31.36
N GLU A 255 15.10 8.52 32.31
CA GLU A 255 15.06 9.20 33.62
C GLU A 255 15.14 10.73 33.46
N GLU A 256 16.00 11.22 32.56
CA GLU A 256 16.08 12.65 32.22
C GLU A 256 14.81 13.15 31.49
N ALA A 257 14.32 12.41 30.50
CA ALA A 257 13.12 12.79 29.75
C ALA A 257 11.86 12.90 30.63
N LEU A 258 11.76 12.11 31.71
CA LEU A 258 10.67 12.20 32.68
C LEU A 258 10.68 13.54 33.44
N VAL A 259 11.86 14.11 33.70
CA VAL A 259 12.00 15.45 34.29
C VAL A 259 11.59 16.51 33.27
N ASP A 260 12.11 16.42 32.04
CA ASP A 260 11.77 17.36 30.95
C ASP A 260 10.25 17.43 30.68
N ILE A 261 9.53 16.29 30.78
CA ILE A 261 8.07 16.19 30.63
C ILE A 261 7.32 16.79 31.84
N GLU A 262 7.81 16.57 33.07
CA GLU A 262 7.18 17.11 34.28
C GLU A 262 7.35 18.63 34.38
N GLU A 263 8.49 19.18 33.93
CA GLU A 263 8.69 20.63 33.79
C GLU A 263 7.77 21.24 32.71
N GLU A 264 7.65 20.61 31.54
CA GLU A 264 6.70 21.04 30.49
C GLU A 264 5.25 21.03 30.98
N LEU A 265 4.87 20.02 31.77
CA LEU A 265 3.55 19.93 32.38
C LEU A 265 3.27 21.11 33.31
N GLU A 266 4.14 21.38 34.30
CA GLU A 266 3.92 22.48 35.25
C GLU A 266 3.84 23.85 34.56
N MET A 267 4.68 24.09 33.55
CA MET A 267 4.60 25.31 32.73
C MET A 267 3.27 25.43 31.99
N ARG A 268 2.82 24.36 31.32
CA ARG A 268 1.54 24.36 30.58
C ARG A 268 0.33 24.45 31.50
N LEU A 269 0.38 23.86 32.70
CA LEU A 269 -0.68 23.98 33.70
C LEU A 269 -0.80 25.40 34.25
N ALA A 270 0.32 26.11 34.47
CA ALA A 270 0.30 27.51 34.85
C ALA A 270 -0.35 28.39 33.76
N GLU A 271 0.04 28.20 32.50
CA GLU A 271 -0.51 28.92 31.34
C GLU A 271 -2.02 28.70 31.18
N LEU A 272 -2.49 27.44 31.27
CA LEU A 272 -3.91 27.12 31.16
C LEU A 272 -4.73 27.69 32.33
N ARG A 273 -4.19 27.66 33.56
CA ARG A 273 -4.84 28.23 34.74
C ARG A 273 -4.90 29.77 34.69
N GLU A 274 -3.90 30.44 34.13
CA GLU A 274 -3.91 31.90 33.89
C GLU A 274 -4.95 32.29 32.81
N GLN A 275 -5.21 31.41 31.84
CA GLN A 275 -6.24 31.59 30.80
C GLN A 275 -7.66 31.19 31.23
N ASP A 276 -7.91 30.92 32.52
CA ASP A 276 -9.17 30.36 33.06
C ASP A 276 -9.60 29.00 32.44
N LYS A 277 -8.70 28.30 31.74
CA LYS A 277 -8.92 26.97 31.12
C LYS A 277 -8.75 25.84 32.16
N LEU A 278 -9.58 25.90 33.19
CA LEU A 278 -9.47 25.01 34.36
C LEU A 278 -9.76 23.54 34.04
N LEU A 279 -10.68 23.26 33.11
CA LEU A 279 -11.03 21.90 32.72
C LEU A 279 -9.90 21.25 31.90
N GLU A 280 -9.32 22.01 30.98
CA GLU A 280 -8.18 21.61 30.16
C GLU A 280 -6.95 21.36 31.04
N ALA A 281 -6.69 22.23 32.02
CA ALA A 281 -5.61 22.03 32.99
C ALA A 281 -5.81 20.75 33.81
N GLN A 282 -7.01 20.52 34.36
CA GLN A 282 -7.31 19.31 35.13
C GLN A 282 -7.15 18.03 34.28
N ARG A 283 -7.65 18.05 33.04
CA ARG A 283 -7.56 16.95 32.07
C ARG A 283 -6.10 16.61 31.74
N LEU A 284 -5.29 17.64 31.47
CA LEU A 284 -3.89 17.51 31.12
C LEU A 284 -3.07 16.95 32.28
N GLU A 285 -3.32 17.46 33.50
CA GLU A 285 -2.64 17.02 34.72
C GLU A 285 -2.92 15.54 35.02
N GLN A 286 -4.19 15.14 35.05
CA GLN A 286 -4.59 13.76 35.34
C GLN A 286 -3.96 12.76 34.37
N ARG A 287 -4.00 13.05 33.06
CA ARG A 287 -3.45 12.15 32.04
C ARG A 287 -1.92 12.12 32.08
N THR A 288 -1.28 13.28 32.13
CA THR A 288 0.19 13.34 32.03
C THR A 288 0.86 12.73 33.25
N ARG A 289 0.31 12.93 34.47
CA ARG A 289 0.85 12.27 35.67
C ARG A 289 0.68 10.75 35.62
N TYR A 290 -0.45 10.24 35.11
CA TYR A 290 -0.64 8.81 34.89
C TYR A 290 0.34 8.23 33.86
N ASP A 291 0.53 8.90 32.72
CA ASP A 291 1.49 8.48 31.69
C ASP A 291 2.94 8.50 32.25
N LEU A 292 3.30 9.47 33.10
CA LEU A 292 4.58 9.54 33.81
C LEU A 292 4.78 8.41 34.83
N GLU A 293 3.75 8.06 35.62
CA GLU A 293 3.79 6.92 36.56
C GLU A 293 4.00 5.59 35.81
N MET A 294 3.27 5.37 34.71
CA MET A 294 3.42 4.19 33.86
C MET A 294 4.82 4.09 33.23
N LEU A 295 5.39 5.21 32.78
CA LEU A 295 6.76 5.23 32.26
C LEU A 295 7.82 4.94 33.34
N ARG A 296 7.60 5.36 34.60
CA ARG A 296 8.51 5.09 35.73
C ARG A 296 8.50 3.62 36.16
N GLU A 297 7.31 3.02 36.28
CA GLU A 297 7.16 1.66 36.82
C GLU A 297 7.33 0.57 35.73
N VAL A 298 6.88 0.83 34.50
CA VAL A 298 6.82 -0.18 33.42
C VAL A 298 7.77 0.14 32.27
N GLY A 299 8.27 1.37 32.16
CA GLY A 299 9.07 1.82 31.01
C GLY A 299 8.25 1.97 29.72
N PHE A 300 6.92 2.01 29.82
CA PHE A 300 5.99 2.14 28.71
C PHE A 300 4.63 2.71 29.16
N CYS A 301 3.99 3.55 28.32
CA CYS A 301 2.63 4.05 28.51
C CYS A 301 1.82 4.01 27.20
N SER A 302 0.49 4.07 27.29
CA SER A 302 -0.36 4.09 26.11
C SER A 302 -0.26 5.43 25.38
N GLY A 303 0.13 5.41 24.10
CA GLY A 303 0.39 6.64 23.35
C GLY A 303 1.76 7.25 23.63
N ILE A 304 2.74 6.45 24.09
CA ILE A 304 4.14 6.85 24.34
C ILE A 304 4.77 7.65 23.19
N GLU A 305 4.32 7.45 21.94
CA GLU A 305 4.80 8.21 20.79
C GLU A 305 4.59 9.73 20.96
N ASN A 306 3.60 10.18 21.73
CA ASN A 306 3.38 11.61 22.01
C ASN A 306 4.50 12.24 22.84
N TYR A 307 5.34 11.43 23.48
CA TYR A 307 6.53 11.85 24.23
C TYR A 307 7.83 11.63 23.43
N SER A 308 7.76 11.31 22.13
CA SER A 308 8.94 10.92 21.34
C SER A 308 10.05 11.98 21.27
N ARG A 309 9.73 13.28 21.26
CA ARG A 309 10.73 14.36 21.30
C ARG A 309 11.47 14.42 22.65
N PRO A 310 10.80 14.53 23.81
CA PRO A 310 11.44 14.37 25.12
C PRO A 310 12.24 13.07 25.26
N LEU A 311 11.68 11.91 24.89
CA LEU A 311 12.35 10.61 24.99
C LEU A 311 13.60 10.48 24.09
N SER A 312 13.68 11.28 23.03
CA SER A 312 14.87 11.37 22.16
C SER A 312 15.84 12.48 22.58
N ARG A 313 15.51 13.25 23.64
CA ARG A 313 16.21 14.47 24.10
C ARG A 313 16.57 15.45 22.96
N ARG A 314 15.68 15.59 21.97
CA ARG A 314 15.81 16.60 20.90
C ARG A 314 15.19 17.92 21.35
N GLU A 315 15.62 19.04 20.75
CA GLU A 315 15.05 20.37 20.99
C GLU A 315 13.58 20.48 20.52
N PRO A 316 12.75 21.36 21.10
CA PRO A 316 11.40 21.63 20.60
C PRO A 316 11.38 22.06 19.12
N GLY A 317 10.39 21.61 18.36
CA GLY A 317 10.26 21.89 16.92
C GLY A 317 11.18 21.08 16.00
N SER A 318 12.18 20.37 16.54
CA SER A 318 13.19 19.63 15.75
C SER A 318 12.60 18.59 14.79
N THR A 319 13.25 18.46 13.62
CA THR A 319 12.92 17.48 12.59
C THR A 319 12.98 16.05 13.14
N PRO A 320 11.91 15.24 13.01
CA PRO A 320 11.89 13.86 13.46
C PRO A 320 12.84 12.98 12.62
N TRP A 321 13.50 12.01 13.25
CA TRP A 321 14.16 10.93 12.51
C TRP A 321 13.12 10.08 11.79
N THR A 322 13.39 9.70 10.54
CA THR A 322 12.47 8.97 9.66
C THR A 322 13.18 7.82 8.95
N LEU A 323 12.53 7.16 7.98
CA LEU A 323 13.22 6.16 7.17
C LEU A 323 14.34 6.79 6.31
N LEU A 324 14.20 8.06 5.92
CA LEU A 324 15.18 8.73 5.05
C LEU A 324 16.54 8.86 5.75
N ASP A 325 16.55 9.08 7.06
CA ASP A 325 17.75 9.17 7.91
C ASP A 325 18.46 7.83 8.15
N TYR A 326 17.84 6.71 7.77
CA TYR A 326 18.46 5.38 7.82
C TYR A 326 19.18 5.04 6.51
N PHE A 327 18.92 5.77 5.42
CA PHE A 327 19.69 5.63 4.18
C PHE A 327 21.06 6.31 4.30
N PRO A 328 22.09 5.82 3.59
CA PRO A 328 23.31 6.58 3.42
C PRO A 328 23.07 7.79 2.51
N ASP A 329 23.85 8.86 2.69
CA ASP A 329 23.77 10.13 1.95
C ASP A 329 23.69 9.98 0.42
N ASP A 330 24.24 8.91 -0.15
CA ASP A 330 24.34 8.71 -1.60
C ASP A 330 23.17 7.93 -2.24
N PHE A 331 22.06 7.73 -1.52
CA PHE A 331 20.87 7.02 -2.00
C PHE A 331 20.09 7.72 -3.13
N LEU A 332 19.18 6.98 -3.77
CA LEU A 332 18.21 7.48 -4.75
C LEU A 332 16.79 7.46 -4.18
N ILE A 333 16.01 8.51 -4.43
CA ILE A 333 14.55 8.49 -4.25
C ILE A 333 13.87 8.31 -5.61
N VAL A 334 12.90 7.40 -5.69
CA VAL A 334 11.98 7.28 -6.84
C VAL A 334 10.56 7.51 -6.34
N ILE A 335 9.84 8.43 -6.98
CA ILE A 335 8.43 8.69 -6.67
C ILE A 335 7.57 8.09 -7.78
N ASP A 336 6.79 7.06 -7.45
CA ASP A 336 5.79 6.52 -8.37
C ASP A 336 4.47 7.31 -8.31
N GLU A 337 3.86 7.48 -9.48
CA GLU A 337 2.72 8.38 -9.74
C GLU A 337 2.86 9.73 -8.99
N SER A 338 3.98 10.42 -9.25
CA SER A 338 4.43 11.61 -8.51
C SER A 338 3.37 12.70 -8.32
N HIS A 339 2.52 12.89 -9.32
CA HIS A 339 1.43 13.86 -9.34
C HIS A 339 0.36 13.63 -8.24
N MET A 340 0.30 12.43 -7.63
CA MET A 340 -0.50 12.11 -6.44
C MET A 340 0.37 11.99 -5.19
N THR A 341 1.54 11.37 -5.30
CA THR A 341 2.43 11.09 -4.16
C THR A 341 3.02 12.39 -3.56
N ILE A 342 3.43 13.36 -4.38
CA ILE A 342 3.96 14.66 -3.92
C ILE A 342 2.91 15.49 -3.15
N PRO A 343 1.67 15.70 -3.65
CA PRO A 343 0.61 16.33 -2.86
C PRO A 343 0.29 15.58 -1.56
N GLN A 344 0.36 14.24 -1.55
CA GLN A 344 0.10 13.45 -0.36
C GLN A 344 1.19 13.67 0.71
N ILE A 345 2.47 13.58 0.35
CA ILE A 345 3.62 13.89 1.22
C ILE A 345 3.42 15.26 1.89
N ARG A 346 3.14 16.29 1.09
CA ARG A 346 2.87 17.65 1.57
C ARG A 346 1.67 17.74 2.53
N GLY A 347 0.63 16.94 2.31
CA GLY A 347 -0.60 16.94 3.11
C GLY A 347 -0.46 16.30 4.48
N MET A 348 0.48 15.35 4.68
CA MET A 348 0.56 14.57 5.92
C MET A 348 0.81 15.44 7.16
N TYR A 349 1.75 16.38 7.09
CA TYR A 349 2.09 17.27 8.20
C TYR A 349 0.93 18.21 8.58
N ALA A 350 0.29 18.86 7.60
CA ALA A 350 -0.81 19.78 7.87
C ALA A 350 -2.01 19.07 8.52
N GLY A 351 -2.32 17.84 8.07
CA GLY A 351 -3.39 17.02 8.64
C GLY A 351 -3.08 16.54 10.07
N ASP A 352 -1.85 16.07 10.34
CA ASP A 352 -1.46 15.63 11.69
C ASP A 352 -1.42 16.81 12.67
N ARG A 353 -0.81 17.92 12.26
CA ARG A 353 -0.72 19.14 13.06
C ARG A 353 -2.10 19.70 13.43
N SER A 354 -3.01 19.84 12.47
CA SER A 354 -4.37 20.33 12.73
C SER A 354 -5.14 19.44 13.72
N ARG A 355 -4.97 18.11 13.64
CA ARG A 355 -5.57 17.17 14.62
C ARG A 355 -4.99 17.35 16.02
N LYS A 356 -3.68 17.56 16.12
CA LYS A 356 -2.96 17.65 17.40
C LYS A 356 -3.05 19.00 18.08
N GLU A 357 -3.09 20.11 17.33
CA GLU A 357 -3.31 21.44 17.89
C GLU A 357 -4.62 21.47 18.70
N VAL A 358 -5.70 20.86 18.17
CA VAL A 358 -6.97 20.70 18.90
C VAL A 358 -6.82 19.84 20.18
N LEU A 359 -5.98 18.80 20.18
CA LEU A 359 -5.72 18.02 21.41
C LEU A 359 -4.94 18.84 22.45
N VAL A 360 -3.99 19.69 22.03
CA VAL A 360 -3.17 20.52 22.91
C VAL A 360 -3.94 21.73 23.45
N ASP A 361 -4.80 22.34 22.63
CA ASP A 361 -5.66 23.47 23.02
C ASP A 361 -6.70 23.08 24.07
N PHE A 362 -7.23 21.86 23.96
CA PHE A 362 -8.20 21.31 24.90
C PHE A 362 -7.56 20.39 25.98
N GLY A 363 -6.25 20.46 26.18
CA GLY A 363 -5.58 19.81 27.33
C GLY A 363 -5.62 18.28 27.33
N PHE A 364 -5.72 17.62 26.16
CA PHE A 364 -5.58 16.16 26.04
C PHE A 364 -4.13 15.70 25.92
N ARG A 365 -3.22 16.58 25.45
CA ARG A 365 -1.78 16.33 25.28
C ARG A 365 -0.95 17.59 25.54
N LEU A 366 0.34 17.40 25.86
CA LEU A 366 1.34 18.46 25.97
C LEU A 366 1.71 19.06 24.60
N PRO A 367 2.23 20.31 24.55
CA PRO A 367 2.76 20.90 23.32
C PRO A 367 3.80 20.02 22.60
N SER A 368 4.69 19.33 23.33
CA SER A 368 5.63 18.33 22.81
C SER A 368 5.01 17.25 21.91
N ALA A 369 3.72 16.94 22.06
CA ALA A 369 3.06 15.98 21.17
C ALA A 369 3.01 16.44 19.70
N LEU A 370 3.15 17.74 19.44
CA LEU A 370 3.27 18.32 18.09
C LEU A 370 4.61 17.97 17.42
N ASP A 371 5.66 17.69 18.20
CA ASP A 371 6.98 17.30 17.70
C ASP A 371 7.03 15.80 17.29
N ASN A 372 6.02 15.02 17.66
CA ASN A 372 5.80 13.65 17.18
C ASN A 372 5.03 13.67 15.84
N ARG A 373 5.67 14.17 14.78
CA ARG A 373 5.01 14.48 13.51
C ARG A 373 5.65 13.73 12.34
N PRO A 374 5.01 13.68 11.15
CA PRO A 374 5.75 13.46 9.92
C PRO A 374 6.60 14.69 9.57
N LEU A 375 7.52 14.53 8.62
CA LEU A 375 8.23 15.64 7.99
C LEU A 375 7.23 16.63 7.37
N ASN A 376 7.53 17.91 7.50
CA ASN A 376 6.94 18.93 6.65
C ASN A 376 7.59 18.88 5.25
N PHE A 377 7.00 19.56 4.27
CA PHE A 377 7.45 19.43 2.88
C PHE A 377 8.88 19.93 2.66
N THR A 378 9.30 21.00 3.34
CA THR A 378 10.66 21.55 3.23
C THR A 378 11.71 20.65 3.88
N GLU A 379 11.41 20.06 5.04
CA GLU A 379 12.29 19.04 5.63
C GLU A 379 12.42 17.81 4.71
N TRP A 380 11.32 17.37 4.08
CA TRP A 380 11.38 16.30 3.09
C TRP A 380 12.24 16.68 1.87
N GLU A 381 12.21 17.93 1.42
CA GLU A 381 13.08 18.46 0.37
C GLU A 381 14.56 18.47 0.78
N GLU A 382 14.88 18.77 2.03
CA GLU A 382 16.26 18.78 2.56
C GLU A 382 16.91 17.37 2.54
N HIS A 383 16.13 16.29 2.59
CA HIS A 383 16.65 14.92 2.42
C HIS A 383 16.85 14.53 0.93
N ILE A 384 16.41 15.33 -0.04
CA ILE A 384 16.54 15.00 -1.47
C ILE A 384 17.99 15.20 -1.93
N HIS A 385 18.70 14.10 -2.08
CA HIS A 385 20.03 14.08 -2.69
C HIS A 385 19.93 13.91 -4.21
N GLN A 386 19.22 12.87 -4.66
CA GLN A 386 18.82 12.67 -6.06
C GLN A 386 17.43 12.02 -6.11
N ILE A 387 16.58 12.48 -7.02
CA ILE A 387 15.18 12.04 -7.13
C ILE A 387 14.73 11.88 -8.58
N VAL A 388 14.04 10.76 -8.85
CA VAL A 388 13.36 10.49 -10.12
C VAL A 388 11.86 10.44 -9.88
N TYR A 389 11.15 11.43 -10.40
CA TYR A 389 9.70 11.43 -10.48
C TYR A 389 9.25 10.55 -11.65
N THR A 390 8.27 9.67 -11.44
CA THR A 390 7.68 8.88 -12.53
C THR A 390 6.18 9.13 -12.61
N SER A 391 5.70 9.55 -13.78
CA SER A 391 4.30 9.93 -13.98
C SER A 391 3.96 10.01 -15.47
N ALA A 392 2.74 9.61 -15.84
CA ALA A 392 2.20 9.87 -17.18
C ALA A 392 1.75 11.34 -17.37
N THR A 393 1.58 12.05 -16.25
CA THR A 393 1.05 13.41 -16.12
C THR A 393 1.73 14.12 -14.93
N PRO A 394 3.01 14.53 -15.05
CA PRO A 394 3.73 15.19 -13.95
C PRO A 394 3.00 16.43 -13.44
N GLY A 395 3.02 16.64 -12.13
CA GLY A 395 2.45 17.82 -11.48
C GLY A 395 3.32 19.08 -11.65
N PRO A 396 2.83 20.25 -11.16
CA PRO A 396 3.55 21.51 -11.29
C PRO A 396 4.93 21.49 -10.61
N TYR A 397 5.04 20.83 -9.46
CA TYR A 397 6.28 20.74 -8.69
C TYR A 397 7.37 20.01 -9.48
N GLU A 398 7.03 18.86 -10.05
CA GLU A 398 7.97 18.07 -10.85
C GLU A 398 8.40 18.81 -12.13
N LEU A 399 7.48 19.53 -12.78
CA LEU A 399 7.76 20.33 -13.97
C LEU A 399 8.61 21.58 -13.69
N GLU A 400 8.50 22.17 -12.49
CA GLU A 400 9.28 23.32 -12.06
C GLU A 400 10.71 22.94 -11.65
N HIS A 401 10.88 21.79 -10.98
CA HIS A 401 12.17 21.39 -10.40
C HIS A 401 13.00 20.49 -11.32
N SER A 402 12.41 19.77 -12.27
CA SER A 402 13.15 18.80 -13.09
C SER A 402 14.13 19.46 -14.06
N GLU A 403 15.41 19.21 -13.83
CA GLU A 403 16.52 19.59 -14.72
C GLU A 403 16.48 18.81 -16.04
N GLN A 404 15.94 17.59 -16.02
CA GLN A 404 15.73 16.75 -17.20
C GLN A 404 14.36 16.07 -17.17
N ILE A 405 13.60 16.20 -18.27
CA ILE A 405 12.40 15.41 -18.54
C ILE A 405 12.74 14.36 -19.62
N VAL A 406 12.59 13.09 -19.24
CA VAL A 406 12.85 11.91 -20.07
C VAL A 406 11.52 11.30 -20.48
N GLU A 407 11.21 11.32 -21.78
CA GLU A 407 9.96 10.76 -22.34
C GLU A 407 10.09 9.24 -22.57
N GLN A 408 9.10 8.46 -22.14
CA GLN A 408 8.96 7.02 -22.40
C GLN A 408 7.52 6.68 -22.76
N ILE A 409 7.19 6.73 -24.04
CA ILE A 409 5.85 6.60 -24.61
C ILE A 409 5.67 5.36 -25.49
N ILE A 410 6.75 4.68 -25.90
CA ILE A 410 6.65 3.48 -26.75
C ILE A 410 6.39 2.25 -25.86
N ARG A 411 5.34 1.49 -26.18
CA ARG A 411 5.02 0.24 -25.47
C ARG A 411 5.79 -0.93 -26.09
N PRO A 412 6.36 -1.87 -25.30
CA PRO A 412 7.06 -3.04 -25.81
C PRO A 412 6.25 -3.88 -26.82
N THR A 413 4.92 -3.94 -26.67
CA THR A 413 4.01 -4.69 -27.57
C THR A 413 3.50 -3.87 -28.76
N GLY A 414 4.01 -2.65 -28.98
CA GLY A 414 3.54 -1.74 -30.03
C GLY A 414 2.14 -1.16 -29.82
N LEU A 415 1.49 -1.38 -28.67
CA LEU A 415 0.16 -0.84 -28.38
C LEU A 415 0.14 0.69 -28.42
N LEU A 416 -0.89 1.23 -29.05
CA LEU A 416 -1.09 2.65 -29.31
C LEU A 416 -1.94 3.32 -28.22
N ASP A 417 -1.73 4.61 -28.01
CA ASP A 417 -2.69 5.46 -27.31
C ASP A 417 -4.02 5.47 -28.09
N PRO A 418 -5.17 5.41 -27.39
CA PRO A 418 -6.47 5.13 -28.00
C PRO A 418 -6.97 6.32 -28.83
N GLU A 419 -7.88 6.04 -29.76
CA GLU A 419 -8.61 7.10 -30.48
C GLU A 419 -9.58 7.81 -29.53
N VAL A 420 -9.60 9.15 -29.54
CA VAL A 420 -10.53 9.95 -28.73
C VAL A 420 -11.61 10.57 -29.63
N ILE A 421 -12.86 10.20 -29.40
CA ILE A 421 -14.04 10.70 -30.11
C ILE A 421 -14.84 11.60 -29.19
N ILE A 422 -15.25 12.78 -29.68
CA ILE A 422 -16.16 13.68 -28.95
C ILE A 422 -17.58 13.51 -29.50
N ARG A 423 -18.57 13.37 -28.61
CA ARG A 423 -20.00 13.30 -28.96
C ARG A 423 -20.83 14.29 -28.12
N PRO A 424 -21.95 14.84 -28.63
CA PRO A 424 -22.81 15.72 -27.85
C PRO A 424 -23.40 15.05 -26.60
N ILE A 425 -23.74 15.84 -25.58
CA ILE A 425 -24.41 15.33 -24.37
C ILE A 425 -25.84 14.87 -24.68
N LYS A 426 -26.50 15.48 -25.68
CA LYS A 426 -27.85 15.12 -26.10
C LYS A 426 -27.89 13.70 -26.69
N GLY A 427 -28.54 12.77 -25.99
CA GLY A 427 -28.65 11.37 -26.38
C GLY A 427 -27.45 10.51 -25.92
N GLN A 428 -26.60 11.02 -25.02
CA GLN A 428 -25.38 10.33 -24.59
C GLN A 428 -25.62 8.92 -24.02
N ILE A 429 -26.76 8.70 -23.34
CA ILE A 429 -27.05 7.39 -22.72
C ILE A 429 -27.41 6.36 -23.79
N ASP A 430 -28.31 6.67 -24.72
CA ASP A 430 -28.68 5.76 -25.82
C ASP A 430 -27.46 5.38 -26.68
N ASP A 431 -26.61 6.37 -26.97
CA ASP A 431 -25.37 6.19 -27.71
C ASP A 431 -24.35 5.32 -26.95
N LEU A 432 -24.17 5.57 -25.65
CA LEU A 432 -23.32 4.77 -24.77
C LEU A 432 -23.79 3.31 -24.71
N ILE A 433 -25.09 3.07 -24.51
CA ILE A 433 -25.69 1.72 -24.51
C ILE A 433 -25.43 1.04 -25.86
N GLY A 434 -25.54 1.76 -26.97
CA GLY A 434 -25.22 1.25 -28.31
C GLY A 434 -23.75 0.93 -28.55
N GLU A 435 -22.81 1.66 -27.93
CA GLU A 435 -21.37 1.38 -27.98
C GLU A 435 -20.98 0.21 -27.06
N VAL A 436 -21.55 0.15 -25.85
CA VAL A 436 -21.38 -0.92 -24.86
C VAL A 436 -21.84 -2.26 -25.44
N ASN A 437 -23.05 -2.33 -26.01
CA ASN A 437 -23.55 -3.56 -26.63
C ASN A 437 -22.66 -4.06 -27.77
N ARG A 438 -22.03 -3.15 -28.53
CA ARG A 438 -21.03 -3.51 -29.55
C ARG A 438 -19.73 -4.06 -28.96
N ARG A 439 -19.37 -3.72 -27.72
CA ARG A 439 -18.21 -4.32 -27.01
C ARG A 439 -18.56 -5.70 -26.46
N ILE A 440 -19.75 -5.85 -25.87
CA ILE A 440 -20.28 -7.13 -25.36
C ILE A 440 -20.32 -8.18 -26.49
N GLN A 441 -20.81 -7.82 -27.68
CA GLN A 441 -20.83 -8.69 -28.86
C GLN A 441 -19.44 -9.18 -29.32
N ARG A 442 -18.36 -8.48 -28.93
CA ARG A 442 -16.97 -8.84 -29.23
C ARG A 442 -16.27 -9.55 -28.06
N GLY A 443 -16.95 -9.71 -26.91
CA GLY A 443 -16.35 -10.18 -25.67
C GLY A 443 -15.40 -9.18 -25.01
N GLU A 444 -15.41 -7.91 -25.43
CA GLU A 444 -14.61 -6.82 -24.87
C GLU A 444 -15.31 -6.17 -23.64
N ARG A 445 -14.61 -5.35 -22.85
CA ARG A 445 -15.15 -4.64 -21.68
C ARG A 445 -15.20 -3.13 -21.86
N ALA A 446 -16.04 -2.46 -21.07
CA ALA A 446 -16.14 -1.00 -21.03
C ALA A 446 -16.00 -0.43 -19.61
N LEU A 447 -15.39 0.76 -19.51
CA LEU A 447 -15.40 1.59 -18.31
C LEU A 447 -16.17 2.88 -18.58
N VAL A 448 -17.01 3.32 -17.65
CA VAL A 448 -17.77 4.57 -17.75
C VAL A 448 -17.43 5.45 -16.56
N THR A 449 -17.06 6.71 -16.81
CA THR A 449 -16.81 7.69 -15.74
C THR A 449 -17.90 8.76 -15.68
N THR A 450 -18.55 8.90 -14.52
CA THR A 450 -19.56 9.93 -14.21
C THR A 450 -18.94 11.03 -13.35
N LEU A 451 -19.76 11.95 -12.81
CA LEU A 451 -19.34 13.02 -11.88
C LEU A 451 -19.78 12.80 -10.43
N THR A 452 -20.80 11.98 -10.18
CA THR A 452 -21.40 11.81 -8.85
C THR A 452 -21.71 10.34 -8.56
N LYS A 453 -21.75 9.98 -7.26
CA LYS A 453 -22.11 8.63 -6.78
C LYS A 453 -23.44 8.18 -7.34
N ARG A 454 -24.46 8.99 -7.09
CA ARG A 454 -25.82 8.80 -7.58
C ARG A 454 -25.89 8.61 -9.10
N MET A 455 -25.15 9.38 -9.90
CA MET A 455 -25.13 9.15 -11.36
C MET A 455 -24.44 7.84 -11.77
N ALA A 456 -23.51 7.32 -10.97
CA ALA A 456 -22.93 6.00 -11.22
C ALA A 456 -23.88 4.86 -10.82
N GLU A 457 -24.59 5.01 -9.71
CA GLU A 457 -25.67 4.13 -9.23
C GLU A 457 -26.85 4.13 -10.23
N ASP A 458 -27.50 5.28 -10.44
CA ASP A 458 -28.65 5.46 -11.35
C ASP A 458 -28.36 4.92 -12.78
N LEU A 459 -27.12 5.05 -13.28
CA LEU A 459 -26.72 4.53 -14.59
C LEU A 459 -26.43 3.02 -14.59
N ALA A 460 -25.85 2.48 -13.51
CA ALA A 460 -25.66 1.04 -13.37
C ALA A 460 -27.01 0.32 -13.25
N ASP A 461 -27.94 0.85 -12.45
CA ASP A 461 -29.30 0.32 -12.32
C ASP A 461 -30.03 0.33 -13.67
N TYR A 462 -29.99 1.45 -14.40
CA TYR A 462 -30.57 1.54 -15.74
C TYR A 462 -29.93 0.57 -16.76
N MET A 463 -28.60 0.39 -16.71
CA MET A 463 -27.93 -0.63 -17.54
C MET A 463 -28.36 -2.05 -17.15
N MET A 464 -28.58 -2.32 -15.86
CA MET A 464 -29.02 -3.61 -15.36
C MET A 464 -30.46 -3.94 -15.75
N GLU A 465 -31.38 -2.95 -15.73
CA GLU A 465 -32.75 -3.09 -16.26
C GLU A 465 -32.77 -3.45 -17.75
N LEU A 466 -31.78 -2.96 -18.52
CA LEU A 466 -31.59 -3.31 -19.93
C LEU A 466 -30.86 -4.65 -20.16
N GLY A 467 -30.58 -5.41 -19.09
CA GLY A 467 -29.93 -6.72 -19.15
C GLY A 467 -28.41 -6.68 -19.35
N ILE A 468 -27.77 -5.53 -19.18
CA ILE A 468 -26.30 -5.40 -19.25
C ILE A 468 -25.70 -5.81 -17.91
N ARG A 469 -24.67 -6.66 -17.94
CA ARG A 469 -23.95 -7.09 -16.72
C ARG A 469 -23.01 -5.97 -16.28
N VAL A 470 -23.43 -5.22 -15.27
CA VAL A 470 -22.78 -3.98 -14.84
C VAL A 470 -22.57 -3.96 -13.33
N HIS A 471 -21.53 -3.26 -12.88
CA HIS A 471 -21.35 -2.89 -11.48
C HIS A 471 -20.91 -1.43 -11.37
N TYR A 472 -21.22 -0.76 -10.25
CA TYR A 472 -20.72 0.59 -9.97
C TYR A 472 -19.45 0.57 -9.09
N LEU A 473 -18.66 1.65 -9.11
CA LEU A 473 -17.46 1.83 -8.28
C LEU A 473 -17.31 3.28 -7.81
N HIS A 474 -17.58 3.49 -6.52
CA HIS A 474 -17.53 4.80 -5.85
C HIS A 474 -16.71 4.77 -4.55
N SER A 475 -16.60 5.89 -3.82
CA SER A 475 -15.73 6.01 -2.63
C SER A 475 -16.00 4.97 -1.53
N ASP A 476 -17.25 4.59 -1.33
CA ASP A 476 -17.67 3.86 -0.12
C ASP A 476 -17.50 2.34 -0.24
N ILE A 477 -17.17 1.84 -1.43
CA ILE A 477 -16.77 0.44 -1.67
C ILE A 477 -15.37 0.25 -1.08
N GLN A 478 -15.20 -0.79 -0.27
CA GLN A 478 -13.92 -1.08 0.40
C GLN A 478 -12.84 -1.52 -0.60
N THR A 479 -11.57 -1.27 -0.30
CA THR A 479 -10.46 -1.55 -1.24
C THR A 479 -10.41 -3.00 -1.72
N LEU A 480 -10.69 -3.97 -0.85
CA LEU A 480 -10.77 -5.39 -1.22
C LEU A 480 -11.90 -5.67 -2.20
N GLU A 481 -13.11 -5.21 -1.88
CA GLU A 481 -14.31 -5.36 -2.71
C GLU A 481 -14.15 -4.72 -4.11
N ARG A 482 -13.42 -3.60 -4.22
CA ARG A 482 -13.05 -3.01 -5.53
C ARG A 482 -12.14 -3.92 -6.34
N VAL A 483 -11.18 -4.59 -5.71
CA VAL A 483 -10.28 -5.55 -6.38
C VAL A 483 -11.10 -6.75 -6.85
N GLU A 484 -12.06 -7.23 -6.06
CA GLU A 484 -13.04 -8.26 -6.49
C GLU A 484 -13.85 -7.79 -7.71
N ILE A 485 -14.50 -6.62 -7.67
CA ILE A 485 -15.30 -6.08 -8.79
C ILE A 485 -14.48 -5.95 -10.09
N LEU A 486 -13.25 -5.44 -9.99
CA LEU A 486 -12.37 -5.26 -11.15
C LEU A 486 -11.79 -6.59 -11.67
N ARG A 487 -11.56 -7.58 -10.81
CA ARG A 487 -11.23 -8.97 -11.18
C ARG A 487 -12.40 -9.63 -11.90
N ASP A 488 -13.61 -9.43 -11.41
CA ASP A 488 -14.84 -9.99 -11.97
C ASP A 488 -15.21 -9.35 -13.32
N LEU A 489 -14.85 -8.07 -13.54
CA LEU A 489 -14.85 -7.45 -14.87
C LEU A 489 -13.89 -8.17 -15.84
N ARG A 490 -12.65 -8.48 -15.42
CA ARG A 490 -11.69 -9.24 -16.26
C ARG A 490 -12.20 -10.65 -16.58
N LEU A 491 -12.73 -11.35 -15.57
CA LEU A 491 -13.34 -12.68 -15.72
C LEU A 491 -14.60 -12.67 -16.60
N GLY A 492 -15.19 -11.49 -16.86
CA GLY A 492 -16.42 -11.36 -17.63
C GLY A 492 -17.65 -11.80 -16.87
N VAL A 493 -17.65 -11.68 -15.54
CA VAL A 493 -18.86 -11.66 -14.71
C VAL A 493 -19.64 -10.38 -15.03
N TYR A 494 -18.92 -9.25 -15.03
CA TYR A 494 -19.39 -7.95 -15.52
C TYR A 494 -18.81 -7.65 -16.90
N ASP A 495 -19.56 -6.93 -17.72
CA ASP A 495 -19.13 -6.37 -19.00
C ASP A 495 -18.73 -4.89 -18.87
N VAL A 496 -19.34 -4.18 -17.92
CA VAL A 496 -19.19 -2.74 -17.70
C VAL A 496 -18.93 -2.44 -16.23
N VAL A 497 -18.02 -1.50 -15.94
CA VAL A 497 -17.94 -0.83 -14.64
C VAL A 497 -18.18 0.67 -14.79
N VAL A 498 -19.13 1.20 -14.01
CA VAL A 498 -19.47 2.62 -13.95
C VAL A 498 -18.89 3.23 -12.68
N GLY A 499 -18.10 4.29 -12.74
CA GLY A 499 -17.55 4.90 -11.54
C GLY A 499 -17.31 6.40 -11.66
N ILE A 500 -16.87 7.02 -10.57
CA ILE A 500 -16.56 8.47 -10.55
C ILE A 500 -15.08 8.69 -10.87
N ASN A 501 -14.22 7.97 -10.17
CA ASN A 501 -12.78 8.06 -10.25
C ASN A 501 -12.19 6.65 -10.25
N LEU A 502 -12.17 6.06 -11.45
CA LEU A 502 -11.59 4.74 -11.75
C LEU A 502 -10.04 4.78 -11.87
N LEU A 503 -9.41 5.87 -11.41
CA LEU A 503 -7.97 6.08 -11.53
C LEU A 503 -7.18 5.57 -10.33
N ARG A 504 -7.87 5.22 -9.22
CA ARG A 504 -7.24 4.89 -7.93
C ARG A 504 -6.53 3.56 -7.92
N GLU A 505 -7.06 2.55 -8.61
CA GLU A 505 -6.48 1.21 -8.57
C GLU A 505 -5.38 1.04 -9.63
N GLY A 506 -4.22 0.52 -9.22
CA GLY A 506 -3.10 0.11 -10.08
C GLY A 506 -3.40 -1.16 -10.92
N LEU A 507 -4.68 -1.43 -11.18
CA LEU A 507 -5.12 -2.63 -11.88
C LEU A 507 -4.98 -2.47 -13.41
N ASP A 508 -4.44 -3.54 -13.99
CA ASP A 508 -4.18 -3.72 -15.41
C ASP A 508 -5.39 -4.44 -16.04
N LEU A 509 -6.09 -3.76 -16.94
CA LEU A 509 -7.35 -4.21 -17.55
C LEU A 509 -7.18 -4.30 -19.08
N PRO A 510 -6.38 -5.26 -19.61
CA PRO A 510 -6.18 -5.40 -21.05
C PRO A 510 -7.46 -5.78 -21.81
N GLU A 511 -8.52 -6.23 -21.12
CA GLU A 511 -9.82 -6.58 -21.69
C GLU A 511 -10.72 -5.36 -22.01
N VAL A 512 -10.36 -4.16 -21.54
CA VAL A 512 -11.14 -2.92 -21.74
C VAL A 512 -10.80 -2.27 -23.08
N SER A 513 -11.77 -2.28 -24.01
CA SER A 513 -11.64 -1.62 -25.32
C SER A 513 -12.33 -0.26 -25.42
N LEU A 514 -13.20 0.08 -24.46
CA LEU A 514 -13.96 1.33 -24.44
C LEU A 514 -13.83 2.03 -23.08
N VAL A 515 -13.50 3.31 -23.11
CA VAL A 515 -13.65 4.20 -21.95
C VAL A 515 -14.60 5.35 -22.34
N ALA A 516 -15.73 5.46 -21.65
CA ALA A 516 -16.69 6.53 -21.84
C ALA A 516 -16.57 7.57 -20.71
N ILE A 517 -16.48 8.84 -21.06
CA ILE A 517 -16.37 9.97 -20.13
C ILE A 517 -17.63 10.82 -20.28
N LEU A 518 -18.60 10.64 -19.38
CA LEU A 518 -19.78 11.49 -19.32
C LEU A 518 -19.42 12.88 -18.78
N ASP A 519 -20.13 13.90 -19.27
CA ASP A 519 -19.95 15.29 -18.83
C ASP A 519 -18.48 15.75 -18.89
N ALA A 520 -17.80 15.45 -20.00
CA ALA A 520 -16.37 15.71 -20.15
C ALA A 520 -16.02 17.22 -20.16
N ASP A 521 -16.99 18.08 -20.46
CA ASP A 521 -16.86 19.54 -20.48
C ASP A 521 -17.08 20.23 -19.11
N LYS A 522 -17.36 19.47 -18.05
CA LYS A 522 -17.54 19.99 -16.70
C LYS A 522 -16.20 20.06 -15.97
N GLU A 523 -15.49 21.17 -16.15
CA GLU A 523 -14.19 21.39 -15.52
C GLU A 523 -14.25 21.26 -13.98
N GLY A 524 -13.16 20.73 -13.42
CA GLY A 524 -13.02 20.37 -12.02
C GLY A 524 -12.01 19.25 -11.87
N PHE A 525 -11.79 18.76 -10.64
CA PHE A 525 -10.78 17.73 -10.35
C PHE A 525 -10.88 16.50 -11.28
N LEU A 526 -12.11 15.98 -11.46
CA LEU A 526 -12.40 14.77 -12.25
C LEU A 526 -12.28 14.95 -13.78
N ARG A 527 -12.15 16.19 -14.28
CA ARG A 527 -12.04 16.53 -15.70
C ARG A 527 -10.87 17.47 -15.99
N SER A 528 -9.90 17.52 -15.07
CA SER A 528 -8.62 18.19 -15.27
C SER A 528 -7.78 17.47 -16.33
N SER A 529 -6.82 18.18 -16.95
CA SER A 529 -5.95 17.62 -17.99
C SER A 529 -5.29 16.30 -17.59
N SER A 530 -4.82 16.19 -16.34
CA SER A 530 -4.21 14.98 -15.79
C SER A 530 -5.22 13.84 -15.62
N ALA A 531 -6.38 14.12 -15.00
CA ALA A 531 -7.44 13.13 -14.82
C ALA A 531 -7.96 12.59 -16.17
N LEU A 532 -8.10 13.44 -17.19
CA LEU A 532 -8.51 13.03 -18.53
C LEU A 532 -7.46 12.13 -19.19
N ILE A 533 -6.17 12.51 -19.20
CA ILE A 533 -5.09 11.69 -19.77
C ILE A 533 -5.01 10.32 -19.09
N GLN A 534 -5.18 10.25 -17.77
CA GLN A 534 -5.17 8.98 -17.04
C GLN A 534 -6.40 8.11 -17.34
N THR A 535 -7.57 8.74 -17.51
CA THR A 535 -8.81 8.05 -17.90
C THR A 535 -8.68 7.47 -19.31
N ILE A 536 -8.17 8.27 -20.26
CA ILE A 536 -7.80 7.83 -21.62
C ILE A 536 -6.84 6.63 -21.56
N GLY A 537 -5.81 6.71 -20.71
CA GLY A 537 -4.79 5.67 -20.53
C GLY A 537 -5.32 4.29 -20.13
N ARG A 538 -6.57 4.18 -19.64
CA ARG A 538 -7.21 2.89 -19.32
C ARG A 538 -7.63 2.11 -20.58
N ALA A 539 -7.88 2.77 -21.71
CA ALA A 539 -8.13 2.10 -23.00
C ALA A 539 -6.83 1.75 -23.78
N ALA A 540 -5.68 2.30 -23.37
CA ALA A 540 -4.39 2.16 -24.10
C ALA A 540 -3.73 0.77 -23.99
N ARG A 541 -4.41 -0.21 -23.38
CA ARG A 541 -3.93 -1.58 -23.14
C ARG A 541 -4.59 -2.62 -24.06
N HIS A 542 -5.54 -2.20 -24.90
CA HIS A 542 -6.29 -3.04 -25.83
C HIS A 542 -6.09 -2.58 -27.29
N LEU A 543 -6.01 -3.50 -28.24
CA LEU A 543 -5.80 -3.21 -29.68
C LEU A 543 -6.85 -2.26 -30.27
N ASN A 544 -8.12 -2.52 -29.96
CA ASN A 544 -9.27 -1.71 -30.39
C ASN A 544 -9.60 -0.57 -29.39
N GLY A 545 -8.61 -0.13 -28.59
CA GLY A 545 -8.80 0.86 -27.54
C GLY A 545 -9.34 2.20 -28.06
N GLN A 546 -10.51 2.61 -27.54
CA GLN A 546 -11.20 3.83 -27.94
C GLN A 546 -11.77 4.55 -26.71
N VAL A 547 -11.77 5.88 -26.77
CA VAL A 547 -12.34 6.77 -25.74
C VAL A 547 -13.45 7.60 -26.35
N ILE A 548 -14.58 7.72 -25.65
CA ILE A 548 -15.68 8.62 -26.03
C ILE A 548 -15.86 9.67 -24.94
N MET A 549 -15.70 10.94 -25.29
CA MET A 549 -15.98 12.08 -24.43
C MET A 549 -17.34 12.68 -24.80
N TYR A 550 -18.30 12.63 -23.88
CA TYR A 550 -19.60 13.27 -24.06
C TYR A 550 -19.54 14.71 -23.54
N ALA A 551 -19.64 15.67 -24.45
CA ALA A 551 -19.43 17.09 -24.21
C ALA A 551 -20.10 17.95 -25.30
N ASP A 552 -20.65 19.10 -24.91
CA ASP A 552 -21.19 20.08 -25.86
C ASP A 552 -20.15 21.15 -26.23
N LYS A 553 -19.03 21.22 -25.49
CA LYS A 553 -17.91 22.16 -25.72
C LYS A 553 -16.57 21.47 -25.46
N ILE A 554 -15.53 21.89 -26.17
CA ILE A 554 -14.15 21.47 -25.87
C ILE A 554 -13.56 22.46 -24.85
N THR A 555 -13.19 21.98 -23.67
CA THR A 555 -12.51 22.77 -22.64
C THR A 555 -11.00 22.79 -22.86
N ASN A 556 -10.28 23.69 -22.18
CA ASN A 556 -8.81 23.71 -22.22
C ASN A 556 -8.22 22.37 -21.72
N SER A 557 -8.84 21.80 -20.68
CA SER A 557 -8.45 20.51 -20.12
C SER A 557 -8.64 19.36 -21.12
N MET A 558 -9.76 19.34 -21.85
CA MET A 558 -10.00 18.38 -22.93
C MET A 558 -9.02 18.55 -24.09
N GLN A 559 -8.82 19.78 -24.57
CA GLN A 559 -7.95 20.08 -25.71
C GLN A 559 -6.52 19.58 -25.44
N PHE A 560 -5.95 19.90 -24.27
CA PHE A 560 -4.63 19.43 -23.87
C PHE A 560 -4.54 17.90 -23.82
N ALA A 561 -5.55 17.23 -23.24
CA ALA A 561 -5.57 15.77 -23.13
C ALA A 561 -5.66 15.09 -24.51
N ILE A 562 -6.46 15.63 -25.42
CA ILE A 562 -6.62 15.15 -26.79
C ILE A 562 -5.32 15.34 -27.59
N ASP A 563 -4.72 16.54 -27.53
CA ASP A 563 -3.50 16.87 -28.28
C ASP A 563 -2.32 16.01 -27.82
N GLU A 564 -2.15 15.81 -26.51
CA GLU A 564 -1.10 14.95 -25.96
C GLU A 564 -1.30 13.47 -26.34
N THR A 565 -2.54 12.99 -26.32
CA THR A 565 -2.89 11.61 -26.75
C THR A 565 -2.58 11.41 -28.24
N ASN A 566 -3.00 12.35 -29.09
CA ASN A 566 -2.73 12.32 -30.53
C ASN A 566 -1.22 12.41 -30.84
N ARG A 567 -0.47 13.25 -30.10
CA ARG A 567 0.99 13.37 -30.22
C ARG A 567 1.70 12.06 -29.89
N ARG A 568 1.30 11.39 -28.79
CA ARG A 568 1.83 10.08 -28.38
C ARG A 568 1.52 9.03 -29.43
N ARG A 569 0.25 8.93 -29.84
CA ARG A 569 -0.23 7.99 -30.86
C ARG A 569 0.55 8.11 -32.17
N ALA A 570 0.71 9.33 -32.70
CA ALA A 570 1.44 9.55 -33.95
C ALA A 570 2.92 9.12 -33.87
N LYS A 571 3.59 9.32 -32.72
CA LYS A 571 4.96 8.82 -32.50
C LYS A 571 5.01 7.29 -32.41
N GLN A 572 4.06 6.66 -31.73
CA GLN A 572 3.96 5.21 -31.59
C GLN A 572 3.67 4.54 -32.95
N GLU A 573 2.73 5.06 -33.73
CA GLU A 573 2.42 4.58 -35.08
C GLU A 573 3.63 4.69 -36.00
N LYS A 574 4.35 5.82 -35.96
CA LYS A 574 5.60 6.01 -36.72
C LYS A 574 6.67 4.99 -36.30
N TYR A 575 6.91 4.81 -34.99
CA TYR A 575 7.89 3.85 -34.50
C TYR A 575 7.56 2.42 -34.95
N ASN A 576 6.29 2.01 -34.84
CA ASN A 576 5.83 0.71 -35.29
C ASN A 576 6.04 0.49 -36.80
N GLN A 577 5.77 1.50 -37.63
CA GLN A 577 6.01 1.46 -39.07
C GLN A 577 7.51 1.34 -39.40
N GLU A 578 8.36 2.11 -38.73
CA GLU A 578 9.82 2.09 -38.93
C GLU A 578 10.47 0.76 -38.51
N HIS A 579 9.91 0.07 -37.51
CA HIS A 579 10.45 -1.17 -36.95
C HIS A 579 9.67 -2.44 -37.35
N GLY A 580 8.63 -2.33 -38.17
CA GLY A 580 7.81 -3.46 -38.62
C GLY A 580 6.97 -4.12 -37.50
N ILE A 581 6.67 -3.39 -36.43
CA ILE A 581 5.96 -3.91 -35.26
C ILE A 581 4.46 -3.90 -35.52
N SER A 582 3.83 -5.07 -35.45
CA SER A 582 2.37 -5.19 -35.38
C SER A 582 1.94 -5.10 -33.91
N PRO A 583 1.04 -4.19 -33.51
CA PRO A 583 0.55 -4.10 -32.14
C PRO A 583 -0.04 -5.43 -31.64
N GLN A 584 0.19 -5.77 -30.36
CA GLN A 584 -0.40 -6.96 -29.72
C GLN A 584 -0.98 -6.62 -28.32
N SER A 585 -2.20 -7.10 -28.04
CA SER A 585 -2.77 -7.04 -26.68
C SER A 585 -1.95 -7.89 -25.70
N ILE A 586 -1.78 -7.41 -24.48
CA ILE A 586 -1.06 -8.12 -23.42
C ILE A 586 -1.98 -9.18 -22.81
N ILE A 587 -1.65 -10.47 -22.95
CA ILE A 587 -2.33 -11.56 -22.25
C ILE A 587 -1.69 -11.71 -20.86
N LYS A 588 -2.14 -10.91 -19.89
CA LYS A 588 -1.68 -11.01 -18.49
C LYS A 588 -2.51 -12.06 -17.75
N GLN A 589 -1.86 -13.11 -17.22
CA GLN A 589 -2.54 -14.09 -16.37
C GLN A 589 -3.31 -13.40 -15.24
N ILE A 590 -4.49 -13.93 -14.90
CA ILE A 590 -5.26 -13.50 -13.74
C ILE A 590 -4.62 -14.14 -12.51
N LYS A 591 -3.48 -13.59 -12.05
CA LYS A 591 -2.95 -13.90 -10.70
C LYS A 591 -4.00 -13.46 -9.67
N ASP A 592 -4.30 -14.29 -8.69
CA ASP A 592 -5.21 -13.93 -7.59
C ASP A 592 -4.51 -12.98 -6.62
N LEU A 593 -4.44 -11.69 -6.98
CA LEU A 593 -3.99 -10.59 -6.11
C LEU A 593 -4.73 -10.57 -4.77
N THR A 594 -5.93 -11.17 -4.72
CA THR A 594 -6.68 -11.46 -3.50
C THR A 594 -5.85 -12.23 -2.47
N GLN A 595 -5.00 -13.19 -2.87
CA GLN A 595 -4.14 -13.93 -1.95
C GLN A 595 -3.00 -13.07 -1.41
N GLU A 596 -2.40 -12.19 -2.22
CA GLU A 596 -1.32 -11.30 -1.75
C GLU A 596 -1.82 -10.22 -0.77
N VAL A 597 -3.09 -9.81 -0.86
CA VAL A 597 -3.71 -8.88 0.09
C VAL A 597 -4.39 -9.61 1.27
N ALA A 598 -4.86 -10.84 1.10
CA ALA A 598 -5.44 -11.65 2.18
C ALA A 598 -4.39 -12.36 3.04
N ALA A 599 -3.21 -12.68 2.50
CA ALA A 599 -2.10 -13.26 3.24
C ALA A 599 -1.70 -12.43 4.46
N SER A 600 -1.92 -11.11 4.44
CA SER A 600 -1.69 -10.24 5.59
C SER A 600 -2.67 -10.48 6.76
N ARG A 601 -3.64 -11.41 6.67
CA ARG A 601 -4.63 -11.70 7.72
C ARG A 601 -4.70 -13.15 8.19
N GLU A 602 -4.15 -14.11 7.45
CA GLU A 602 -4.49 -15.54 7.62
C GLU A 602 -3.33 -16.38 8.18
N GLU A 603 -2.98 -16.18 9.46
CA GLU A 603 -2.18 -17.19 10.18
C GLU A 603 -2.45 -17.25 11.71
N GLN A 604 -3.69 -17.52 12.12
CA GLN A 604 -4.03 -17.89 13.51
C GLN A 604 -5.05 -19.04 13.59
N GLY A 605 -4.77 -20.05 14.43
CA GLY A 605 -5.80 -20.95 14.97
C GLY A 605 -5.82 -22.41 14.50
N LYS A 606 -4.77 -23.21 14.80
CA LYS A 606 -4.87 -24.69 14.78
C LYS A 606 -5.27 -25.22 16.16
N GLU A 607 -6.53 -25.59 16.37
CA GLU A 607 -6.92 -26.58 17.39
C GLU A 607 -7.93 -27.61 16.85
N LYS A 608 -8.05 -28.75 17.55
CA LYS A 608 -8.60 -30.01 17.02
C LYS A 608 -9.91 -30.43 17.70
N MET A 609 -10.84 -30.95 16.87
CA MET A 609 -11.98 -31.81 17.24
C MET A 609 -13.09 -31.07 18.03
N VAL A 610 -14.38 -31.38 17.86
CA VAL A 610 -15.03 -32.70 17.77
C VAL A 610 -16.04 -32.77 16.61
N ALA A 611 -16.21 -33.98 16.05
CA ALA A 611 -17.24 -34.24 15.04
C ALA A 611 -18.63 -34.41 15.68
N GLU A 612 -19.60 -33.61 15.25
CA GLU A 612 -21.02 -33.88 15.47
C GLU A 612 -21.79 -34.07 14.16
N SER A 613 -22.93 -34.77 14.29
CA SER A 613 -23.55 -35.52 13.20
C SER A 613 -24.52 -34.72 12.34
N ARG A 614 -24.52 -35.05 11.04
CA ARG A 614 -25.55 -34.75 10.03
C ARG A 614 -26.94 -34.42 10.59
N ALA A 615 -27.40 -33.19 10.37
CA ALA A 615 -28.82 -32.85 10.30
C ALA A 615 -29.15 -32.46 8.85
N ALA A 616 -29.87 -33.32 8.13
CA ALA A 616 -30.36 -33.01 6.80
C ALA A 616 -31.57 -32.09 6.88
N TYR A 617 -31.43 -30.83 6.48
CA TYR A 617 -32.57 -29.92 6.31
C TYR A 617 -33.33 -30.29 5.02
N ASN A 618 -34.30 -31.20 5.15
CA ASN A 618 -35.31 -31.42 4.12
C ASN A 618 -36.22 -30.18 4.03
N ILE A 619 -35.97 -29.29 3.07
CA ILE A 619 -36.88 -28.19 2.74
C ILE A 619 -37.78 -28.61 1.58
N THR A 620 -38.78 -29.43 1.89
CA THR A 620 -39.94 -29.64 1.01
C THR A 620 -40.99 -28.56 1.30
N GLY A 621 -40.81 -27.38 0.71
CA GLY A 621 -41.74 -26.25 0.80
C GLY A 621 -41.27 -25.09 -0.08
N SER A 622 -42.19 -24.44 -0.79
CA SER A 622 -41.86 -23.33 -1.70
C SER A 622 -41.50 -22.07 -0.89
N MET A 623 -40.21 -21.81 -0.69
CA MET A 623 -39.74 -20.53 -0.13
C MET A 623 -40.00 -19.37 -1.11
N PRO A 624 -40.28 -18.15 -0.62
CA PRO A 624 -40.27 -16.93 -1.42
C PRO A 624 -38.89 -16.63 -2.02
N ALA A 625 -38.85 -15.97 -3.18
CA ALA A 625 -37.60 -15.63 -3.88
C ALA A 625 -36.59 -14.85 -3.01
N HIS A 626 -37.06 -13.91 -2.20
CA HIS A 626 -36.19 -13.11 -1.32
C HIS A 626 -35.53 -13.91 -0.18
N GLU A 627 -36.18 -14.98 0.30
CA GLU A 627 -35.58 -15.88 1.32
C GLU A 627 -34.52 -16.78 0.67
N LEU A 628 -34.74 -17.20 -0.59
CA LEU A 628 -33.75 -17.93 -1.40
C LEU A 628 -32.50 -17.09 -1.68
N GLU A 629 -32.65 -15.83 -2.10
CA GLU A 629 -31.53 -14.90 -2.32
C GLU A 629 -30.72 -14.66 -1.04
N TYR A 630 -31.40 -14.47 0.10
CA TYR A 630 -30.74 -14.34 1.40
C TYR A 630 -29.97 -15.61 1.78
N LEU A 631 -30.56 -16.80 1.58
CA LEU A 631 -29.93 -18.08 1.87
C LEU A 631 -28.71 -18.35 0.98
N ILE A 632 -28.79 -18.01 -0.31
CA ILE A 632 -27.67 -18.06 -1.25
C ILE A 632 -26.53 -17.17 -0.76
N SER A 633 -26.82 -15.92 -0.35
CA SER A 633 -25.79 -15.00 0.17
C SER A 633 -25.13 -15.51 1.47
N GLN A 634 -25.87 -16.19 2.34
CA GLN A 634 -25.31 -16.82 3.54
C GLN A 634 -24.41 -18.02 3.19
N LEU A 635 -24.86 -18.89 2.28
CA LEU A 635 -24.07 -20.04 1.83
C LEU A 635 -22.82 -19.61 1.05
N GLU A 636 -22.86 -18.50 0.29
CA GLU A 636 -21.69 -17.93 -0.37
C GLU A 636 -20.64 -17.43 0.62
N LYS A 637 -21.07 -16.82 1.73
CA LYS A 637 -20.16 -16.45 2.84
C LYS A 637 -19.56 -17.68 3.50
N GLN A 638 -20.35 -18.73 3.75
CA GLN A 638 -19.87 -19.99 4.31
C GLN A 638 -18.93 -20.75 3.35
N MET A 639 -19.19 -20.67 2.04
CA MET A 639 -18.31 -21.19 0.99
C MET A 639 -16.98 -20.45 0.95
N LYS A 640 -16.99 -19.11 0.96
CA LYS A 640 -15.77 -18.28 1.03
C LYS A 640 -14.97 -18.58 2.31
N ALA A 641 -15.63 -18.69 3.47
CA ALA A 641 -14.99 -19.05 4.73
C ALA A 641 -14.37 -20.46 4.70
N ALA A 642 -15.11 -21.48 4.25
CA ALA A 642 -14.58 -22.84 4.11
C ALA A 642 -13.42 -22.94 3.10
N ALA A 643 -13.42 -22.11 2.05
CA ALA A 643 -12.31 -22.01 1.11
C ALA A 643 -11.06 -21.36 1.73
N ALA A 644 -11.23 -20.34 2.58
CA ALA A 644 -10.16 -19.72 3.37
C ALA A 644 -9.58 -20.70 4.41
N GLU A 645 -10.43 -21.50 5.06
CA GLU A 645 -10.02 -22.58 5.99
C GLU A 645 -9.41 -23.82 5.28
N LEU A 646 -9.22 -23.77 3.95
CA LEU A 646 -8.75 -24.87 3.09
C LEU A 646 -9.64 -26.13 3.13
N GLU A 647 -10.86 -26.02 3.63
CA GLU A 647 -11.87 -27.08 3.67
C GLU A 647 -12.59 -27.21 2.32
N PHE A 648 -11.82 -27.48 1.25
CA PHE A 648 -12.31 -27.52 -0.12
C PHE A 648 -13.51 -28.46 -0.34
N GLU A 649 -13.64 -29.52 0.46
CA GLU A 649 -14.80 -30.42 0.44
C GLU A 649 -16.08 -29.75 0.96
N LYS A 650 -16.01 -28.94 2.03
CA LYS A 650 -17.16 -28.14 2.51
C LYS A 650 -17.45 -26.98 1.57
N ALA A 651 -16.41 -26.31 1.05
CA ALA A 651 -16.59 -25.28 0.02
C ALA A 651 -17.27 -25.84 -1.25
N ALA A 652 -16.89 -27.03 -1.72
CA ALA A 652 -17.57 -27.71 -2.82
C ALA A 652 -19.02 -28.06 -2.47
N MET A 653 -19.30 -28.57 -1.26
CA MET A 653 -20.66 -28.84 -0.79
C MET A 653 -21.53 -27.57 -0.79
N TYR A 654 -21.03 -26.45 -0.26
CA TYR A 654 -21.75 -25.17 -0.28
C TYR A 654 -21.95 -24.65 -1.71
N ARG A 655 -20.94 -24.74 -2.58
CA ARG A 655 -21.05 -24.39 -4.01
C ARG A 655 -22.18 -25.16 -4.69
N ASP A 656 -22.26 -26.46 -4.45
CA ASP A 656 -23.25 -27.33 -5.10
C ASP A 656 -24.66 -27.04 -4.56
N GLN A 657 -24.81 -26.77 -3.24
CA GLN A 657 -26.05 -26.27 -2.64
C GLN A 657 -26.49 -24.90 -3.21
N ILE A 658 -25.54 -23.97 -3.40
CA ILE A 658 -25.81 -22.67 -4.05
C ILE A 658 -26.30 -22.89 -5.49
N GLY A 659 -25.74 -23.87 -6.20
CA GLY A 659 -26.19 -24.27 -7.54
C GLY A 659 -27.67 -24.69 -7.55
N GLU A 660 -28.05 -25.62 -6.67
CA GLU A 660 -29.44 -26.09 -6.55
C GLU A 660 -30.42 -24.94 -6.20
N LEU A 661 -30.05 -24.06 -5.26
CA LEU A 661 -30.90 -22.93 -4.86
C LEU A 661 -31.03 -21.88 -5.97
N ARG A 662 -29.97 -21.64 -6.75
CA ARG A 662 -30.01 -20.74 -7.92
C ARG A 662 -30.89 -21.30 -9.04
N GLU A 663 -30.91 -22.61 -9.26
CA GLU A 663 -31.87 -23.23 -10.20
C GLU A 663 -33.32 -23.10 -9.72
N GLN A 664 -33.57 -23.28 -8.42
CA GLN A 664 -34.91 -23.07 -7.84
C GLN A 664 -35.38 -21.61 -7.93
N LEU A 665 -34.50 -20.64 -7.64
CA LEU A 665 -34.78 -19.21 -7.79
C LEU A 665 -35.17 -18.87 -9.24
N LYS A 666 -34.40 -19.39 -10.21
CA LYS A 666 -34.69 -19.22 -11.64
C LYS A 666 -36.04 -19.81 -12.05
N LEU A 667 -36.37 -21.01 -11.55
CA LEU A 667 -37.67 -21.66 -11.78
C LEU A 667 -38.87 -20.95 -11.11
N LEU A 668 -38.63 -20.11 -10.12
CA LEU A 668 -39.64 -19.24 -9.51
C LEU A 668 -39.82 -17.95 -10.33
N GLN A 669 -38.72 -17.32 -10.74
CA GLN A 669 -38.72 -16.14 -11.61
C GLN A 669 -39.40 -16.44 -12.97
N ASP A 670 -39.12 -17.61 -13.58
CA ASP A 670 -39.80 -18.08 -14.80
C ASP A 670 -41.32 -18.33 -14.62
N LYS A 671 -41.81 -18.49 -13.38
CA LYS A 671 -43.24 -18.72 -13.08
C LYS A 671 -44.04 -17.44 -12.81
N GLU A 672 -43.39 -16.34 -12.43
CA GLU A 672 -44.09 -15.07 -12.20
C GLU A 672 -44.40 -14.33 -13.52
N ASP A 673 -43.71 -14.63 -14.63
CA ASP A 673 -44.02 -14.06 -15.95
C ASP A 673 -45.22 -14.76 -16.65
N THR A 674 -46.40 -14.54 -16.08
CA THR A 674 -47.71 -15.06 -16.50
C THR A 674 -48.27 -14.46 -17.80
N ARG A 675 -47.48 -13.65 -18.54
CA ARG A 675 -47.93 -13.05 -19.80
C ARG A 675 -48.04 -14.08 -20.92
N PRO A 676 -49.14 -14.10 -21.68
CA PRO A 676 -49.31 -15.05 -22.78
C PRO A 676 -48.34 -14.76 -23.94
N ALA A 677 -48.03 -15.80 -24.74
CA ALA A 677 -46.93 -15.79 -25.71
C ALA A 677 -47.00 -14.72 -26.83
N TRP A 678 -48.09 -13.97 -26.95
CA TRP A 678 -48.23 -12.85 -27.89
C TRP A 678 -47.75 -11.50 -27.32
N GLU A 679 -47.44 -11.41 -26.02
CA GLU A 679 -46.77 -10.25 -25.39
C GLU A 679 -45.25 -10.45 -25.21
N LYS A 680 -44.69 -11.57 -25.70
CA LYS A 680 -43.26 -11.92 -25.55
C LYS A 680 -42.45 -11.75 -26.85
N PHE A 681 -42.85 -10.81 -27.72
CA PHE A 681 -42.17 -10.44 -28.97
C PHE A 681 -42.18 -8.92 -29.18
#